data_AF-A0A8H6TUE7-F1
#
_entry.id   AF-A0A8H6TUE7-F1
#
_cell.length_a   1.000
_cell.length_b   1.000
_cell.length_c   1.000
_cell.angle_alpha   90.00
_cell.angle_beta   90.00
_cell.angle_gamma   90.00
#
_symmetry.space_group_name_H-M   'P 1'
#
loop_
_entity.id
_entity.type
_entity.pdbx_description
1 polymer ?
#
loop_
_entity_poly.entity_id
_entity_poly.type
_entity_poly.pdbx_seq_one_letter_code
_entity_poly.pdbx_strand_id
1 'polypeptide(L)'
;MVKKSPQQHSKRFSQCGRPDLRFLDPAEADFRALVYDSLTSIIHTNVAALNYNAIFGQLWRAVCKYTGDATRKTELVNAFSEQVGKISDAAEKAALRQWLEESFDMTEEIQAIVKRHLAGLQATAPPQMVYLDFDTDIQLARTELLEVSRSCYSGVMKKIARVFTHLKLVEEGVMIAPTQHALPVSLPAKDFFRLLPHLIVPGTLYPPRAAALTAVVALIVGVPFNLDAPVEVKMPWTPQKTRGPGDVKVECKKCGVCRSVTIMSHIHGDLCGFCASSDLSARKIAELYPEVDVADSCWVECSTKTCRAQYVVEQVAALKIRPRCHYCRNSMRCPWLECSSCASRVIVPTAHRSGKFTCSACTNPEWASKAVAVEETTTRALNAENGVEWLGFGKADNGRVFEGKSAFKLMQAFGEGVFAKEPADGIVCLTLQGKRVHEPKAVLREVEARVGRGEVILASCALCFEEMPQSKLMPACGRSGCAQLVDEACLREWYASNRPGRLLNMAQFTCCFCRRKPTLKTMTRFNPSAATLGGMQAAMEDRRFLYAWCLDCGDAKRVYERVCCNEEGVPPIVDFCCEDCRAPPPPPVVRRRERNGNVVPLHTAIRDAAKFRLKTHSVKCPNPACGYIIEKESGCNHVVCVCGTHFCYACGNGFASSAIYEHMTKKHGSWYGN
;
A
#
# COMPACT_ATOMS: atom_id res chain seq x y z
N MET A 1 -9.05 51.28 -74.81
CA MET A 1 -10.33 51.45 -74.09
C MET A 1 -11.01 50.08 -74.07
N VAL A 2 -11.38 49.44 -72.97
CA VAL A 2 -12.01 49.93 -71.74
C VAL A 2 -11.53 49.10 -70.53
N LYS A 3 -11.19 49.79 -69.45
CA LYS A 3 -10.92 49.26 -68.11
C LYS A 3 -12.19 48.67 -67.49
N LYS A 4 -12.12 47.51 -66.84
CA LYS A 4 -13.01 47.17 -65.71
C LYS A 4 -12.19 46.61 -64.55
N SER A 5 -12.51 47.10 -63.37
CA SER A 5 -11.70 47.18 -62.15
C SER A 5 -11.75 45.91 -61.27
N PRO A 6 -10.73 45.66 -60.43
CA PRO A 6 -10.68 44.55 -59.48
C PRO A 6 -11.51 44.77 -58.19
N GLN A 7 -12.56 45.60 -58.22
CA GLN A 7 -13.27 46.07 -57.02
C GLN A 7 -14.51 45.24 -56.62
N GLN A 8 -14.82 44.13 -57.28
CA GLN A 8 -16.05 43.37 -56.97
C GLN A 8 -15.86 42.17 -56.01
N HIS A 9 -14.64 41.68 -55.79
CA HIS A 9 -14.40 40.63 -54.77
C HIS A 9 -14.04 41.17 -53.38
N SER A 10 -13.66 42.46 -53.24
CA SER A 10 -13.27 43.03 -51.94
C SER A 10 -14.44 43.55 -51.09
N LYS A 11 -15.68 43.59 -51.63
CA LYS A 11 -16.82 44.22 -50.94
C LYS A 11 -17.63 43.30 -50.01
N ARG A 12 -17.28 42.01 -49.89
CA ARG A 12 -17.89 41.08 -48.92
C ARG A 12 -17.07 40.86 -47.64
N PHE A 13 -15.86 41.39 -47.56
CA PHE A 13 -14.96 41.19 -46.40
C PHE A 13 -15.02 42.30 -45.34
N SER A 14 -15.81 43.36 -45.57
CA SER A 14 -15.83 44.56 -44.72
C SER A 14 -17.02 44.67 -43.77
N GLN A 15 -17.78 43.58 -43.54
CA GLN A 15 -18.91 43.55 -42.60
C GLN A 15 -18.87 42.29 -41.70
N CYS A 16 -17.82 42.14 -40.87
CA CYS A 16 -17.90 41.48 -39.57
C CYS A 16 -16.56 41.72 -38.84
N GLY A 17 -16.53 42.50 -37.77
CA GLY A 17 -15.29 42.99 -37.15
C GLY A 17 -14.40 41.96 -36.45
N ARG A 18 -14.69 40.65 -36.56
CA ARG A 18 -14.02 39.56 -35.83
C ARG A 18 -14.13 38.23 -36.62
N PRO A 19 -13.23 37.94 -37.59
CA PRO A 19 -13.28 36.70 -38.37
C PRO A 19 -13.03 35.43 -37.52
N ASP A 20 -12.40 35.59 -36.36
CA ASP A 20 -12.20 34.57 -35.33
C ASP A 20 -13.51 34.06 -34.72
N LEU A 21 -14.43 34.97 -34.38
CA LEU A 21 -15.72 34.61 -33.77
C LEU A 21 -16.64 33.90 -34.77
N ARG A 22 -16.58 34.33 -36.03
CA ARG A 22 -17.33 33.74 -37.14
C ARG A 22 -16.88 32.30 -37.44
N PHE A 23 -15.59 32.00 -37.28
CA PHE A 23 -15.06 30.64 -37.42
C PHE A 23 -15.54 29.70 -36.29
N LEU A 24 -15.67 30.23 -35.08
CA LEU A 24 -16.08 29.46 -33.88
C LEU A 24 -17.60 29.20 -33.81
N ASP A 25 -18.42 29.89 -34.61
CA ASP A 25 -19.88 29.72 -34.64
C ASP A 25 -20.27 28.36 -35.27
N PRO A 26 -20.93 27.43 -34.55
CA PRO A 26 -21.34 26.12 -35.06
C PRO A 26 -22.14 26.16 -36.37
N ALA A 27 -22.91 27.22 -36.63
CA ALA A 27 -23.77 27.35 -37.81
C ALA A 27 -23.01 27.62 -39.11
N GLU A 28 -21.76 28.08 -39.04
CA GLU A 28 -20.97 28.49 -40.22
C GLU A 28 -19.98 27.41 -40.70
N ALA A 29 -20.51 26.25 -41.12
CA ALA A 29 -19.68 25.14 -41.62
C ALA A 29 -18.92 25.48 -42.92
N ASP A 30 -19.54 26.22 -43.83
CA ASP A 30 -18.95 26.60 -45.12
C ASP A 30 -17.79 27.60 -44.97
N PHE A 31 -17.92 28.53 -44.01
CA PHE A 31 -16.85 29.47 -43.69
C PHE A 31 -15.66 28.75 -43.06
N ARG A 32 -15.88 27.74 -42.21
CA ARG A 32 -14.80 26.92 -41.66
C ARG A 32 -14.04 26.16 -42.75
N ALA A 33 -14.75 25.52 -43.69
CA ALA A 33 -14.11 24.82 -44.81
C ALA A 33 -13.23 25.79 -45.63
N LEU A 34 -13.76 26.97 -45.97
CA LEU A 34 -13.03 28.01 -46.67
C LEU A 34 -11.77 28.46 -45.92
N VAL A 35 -11.84 28.60 -44.59
CA VAL A 35 -10.69 28.99 -43.75
C VAL A 35 -9.61 27.90 -43.74
N TYR A 36 -9.98 26.62 -43.64
CA TYR A 36 -9.02 25.51 -43.72
C TYR A 36 -8.30 25.46 -45.07
N ASP A 37 -9.04 25.58 -46.17
CA ASP A 37 -8.48 25.56 -47.53
C ASP A 37 -7.57 26.77 -47.76
N SER A 38 -8.00 27.95 -47.30
CA SER A 38 -7.23 29.20 -47.42
C SER A 38 -5.94 29.16 -46.60
N LEU A 39 -6.01 28.71 -45.34
CA LEU A 39 -4.81 28.59 -44.50
C LEU A 39 -3.84 27.53 -45.04
N THR A 40 -4.35 26.42 -45.58
CA THR A 40 -3.51 25.39 -46.23
C THR A 40 -2.77 25.96 -47.42
N SER A 41 -3.47 26.71 -48.29
CA SER A 41 -2.86 27.39 -49.44
C SER A 41 -1.80 28.42 -49.03
N ILE A 42 -2.08 29.21 -47.98
CA ILE A 42 -1.12 30.19 -47.43
C ILE A 42 0.12 29.49 -46.89
N ILE A 43 -0.02 28.39 -46.15
CA ILE A 43 1.09 27.62 -45.60
C ILE A 43 1.98 27.05 -46.70
N HIS A 44 1.41 26.53 -47.79
CA HIS A 44 2.21 26.02 -48.90
C HIS A 44 2.90 27.11 -49.72
N THR A 45 2.35 28.33 -49.74
CA THR A 45 2.88 29.44 -50.54
C THR A 45 3.89 30.28 -49.77
N ASN A 46 3.54 30.72 -48.56
CA ASN A 46 4.39 31.53 -47.70
C ASN A 46 3.92 31.44 -46.24
N VAL A 47 4.59 30.59 -45.44
CA VAL A 47 4.26 30.40 -44.02
C VAL A 47 4.53 31.66 -43.19
N ALA A 48 5.51 32.49 -43.55
CA ALA A 48 5.83 33.71 -42.81
C ALA A 48 4.67 34.71 -42.81
N ALA A 49 3.74 34.60 -43.77
CA ALA A 49 2.50 35.37 -43.83
C ALA A 49 1.61 35.25 -42.59
N LEU A 50 1.72 34.14 -41.86
CA LEU A 50 1.02 33.95 -40.60
C LEU A 50 1.54 34.89 -39.51
N ASN A 51 2.82 35.25 -39.54
CA ASN A 51 3.46 36.13 -38.57
C ASN A 51 3.12 37.61 -38.81
N TYR A 52 3.29 38.10 -40.04
CA TYR A 52 3.13 39.52 -40.33
C TYR A 52 1.68 39.96 -40.65
N ASN A 53 0.76 39.04 -40.95
CA ASN A 53 -0.64 39.38 -41.22
C ASN A 53 -1.56 39.04 -40.03
N ALA A 54 -2.10 40.08 -39.40
CA ALA A 54 -2.96 39.98 -38.23
C ALA A 54 -4.23 39.12 -38.45
N ILE A 55 -4.81 39.12 -39.65
CA ILE A 55 -6.04 38.35 -39.94
C ILE A 55 -5.72 36.86 -40.01
N PHE A 56 -4.63 36.49 -40.68
CA PHE A 56 -4.23 35.09 -40.78
C PHE A 56 -3.80 34.53 -39.42
N GLY A 57 -3.12 35.35 -38.61
CA GLY A 57 -2.80 34.97 -37.23
C GLY A 57 -4.04 34.79 -36.35
N GLN A 58 -5.06 35.65 -36.48
CA GLN A 58 -6.34 35.50 -35.77
C GLN A 58 -7.08 34.21 -36.17
N LEU A 59 -7.13 33.91 -37.47
CA LEU A 59 -7.76 32.69 -37.98
C LEU A 59 -7.00 31.42 -37.57
N TRP A 60 -5.66 31.44 -37.62
CA TRP A 60 -4.82 30.34 -37.13
C TRP A 60 -5.08 30.04 -35.65
N ARG A 61 -5.15 31.08 -34.81
CA ARG A 61 -5.48 30.93 -33.38
C ARG A 61 -6.90 30.41 -33.18
N ALA A 62 -7.88 30.84 -33.98
CA ALA A 62 -9.25 30.32 -33.94
C ALA A 62 -9.32 28.83 -34.32
N VAL A 63 -8.58 28.41 -35.35
CA VAL A 63 -8.41 26.99 -35.72
C VAL A 63 -7.75 26.20 -34.57
N CYS A 64 -6.73 26.77 -33.94
CA CYS A 64 -6.06 26.15 -32.80
C CYS A 64 -6.98 25.98 -31.59
N LYS A 65 -7.93 26.91 -31.36
CA LYS A 65 -8.93 26.84 -30.28
C LYS A 65 -10.10 25.88 -30.60
N TYR A 66 -10.42 25.69 -31.87
CA TYR A 66 -11.51 24.80 -32.29
C TYR A 66 -11.16 23.32 -32.11
N THR A 67 -12.12 22.56 -31.57
CA THR A 67 -11.99 21.13 -31.23
C THR A 67 -12.89 20.20 -32.05
N GLY A 68 -13.74 20.75 -32.93
CA GLY A 68 -14.75 19.97 -33.66
C GLY A 68 -14.24 19.14 -34.83
N ASP A 69 -13.10 19.49 -35.43
CA ASP A 69 -12.52 18.78 -36.58
C ASP A 69 -11.02 18.51 -36.36
N ALA A 70 -10.73 17.44 -35.63
CA ALA A 70 -9.37 17.09 -35.24
C ALA A 70 -8.49 16.63 -36.42
N THR A 71 -9.10 16.05 -37.47
CA THR A 71 -8.37 15.51 -38.63
C THR A 71 -7.80 16.64 -39.48
N ARG A 72 -8.65 17.58 -39.94
CA ARG A 72 -8.20 18.72 -40.76
C ARG A 72 -7.23 19.64 -40.02
N LYS A 73 -7.44 19.80 -38.71
CA LYS A 73 -6.51 20.53 -37.85
C LYS A 73 -5.13 19.87 -37.81
N THR A 74 -5.07 18.55 -37.70
CA THR A 74 -3.80 17.81 -37.65
C THR A 74 -3.09 17.89 -39.01
N GLU A 75 -3.81 17.76 -40.11
CA GLU A 75 -3.28 17.95 -41.47
C GLU A 75 -2.67 19.35 -41.65
N LEU A 76 -3.39 20.39 -41.23
CA LEU A 76 -2.92 21.78 -41.30
C LEU A 76 -1.67 22.03 -40.45
N VAL A 77 -1.63 21.50 -39.23
CA VAL A 77 -0.46 21.63 -38.32
C VAL A 77 0.75 20.86 -38.84
N ASN A 78 0.53 19.69 -39.46
CA ASN A 78 1.60 18.92 -40.09
C ASN A 78 2.16 19.66 -41.30
N ALA A 79 1.30 20.20 -42.17
CA ALA A 79 1.71 21.02 -43.31
C ALA A 79 2.51 22.26 -42.88
N PHE A 80 2.06 22.93 -41.81
CA PHE A 80 2.80 24.04 -41.20
C PHE A 80 4.19 23.59 -40.74
N SER A 81 4.26 22.52 -39.94
CA SER A 81 5.53 22.01 -39.39
C SER A 81 6.52 21.60 -40.47
N GLU A 82 6.04 20.96 -41.54
CA GLU A 82 6.86 20.57 -42.69
C GLU A 82 7.45 21.79 -43.40
N GLN A 83 6.64 22.83 -43.63
CA GLN A 83 7.08 24.03 -44.34
C GLN A 83 8.03 24.90 -43.48
N VAL A 84 7.81 24.98 -42.16
CA VAL A 84 8.77 25.59 -41.22
C VAL A 84 10.09 24.82 -41.19
N GLY A 85 10.05 23.51 -41.40
CA GLY A 85 11.24 22.66 -41.56
C GLY A 85 12.11 23.05 -42.76
N LYS A 86 11.48 23.51 -43.85
CA LYS A 86 12.13 23.88 -45.13
C LYS A 86 12.74 25.28 -45.13
N ILE A 87 12.43 26.13 -44.12
CA ILE A 87 13.02 27.46 -44.00
C ILE A 87 14.52 27.34 -43.68
N SER A 88 15.33 27.94 -44.55
CA SER A 88 16.80 27.91 -44.48
C SER A 88 17.37 29.01 -43.57
N ASP A 89 16.67 30.13 -43.43
CA ASP A 89 17.09 31.24 -42.55
C ASP A 89 16.79 30.92 -41.07
N ALA A 90 17.84 30.96 -40.25
CA ALA A 90 17.74 30.72 -38.82
C ALA A 90 16.98 31.83 -38.07
N ALA A 91 17.07 33.09 -38.53
CA ALA A 91 16.41 34.23 -37.89
C ALA A 91 14.90 34.21 -38.14
N GLU A 92 14.48 34.02 -39.39
CA GLU A 92 13.07 33.87 -39.76
C GLU A 92 12.43 32.64 -39.10
N LYS A 93 13.16 31.53 -39.02
CA LYS A 93 12.72 30.31 -38.32
C LYS A 93 12.58 30.53 -36.81
N ALA A 94 13.46 31.30 -36.19
CA ALA A 94 13.36 31.66 -34.78
C ALA A 94 12.16 32.61 -34.53
N ALA A 95 11.99 33.63 -35.36
CA ALA A 95 10.87 34.58 -35.27
C ALA A 95 9.50 33.88 -35.45
N LEU A 96 9.41 32.92 -36.37
CA LEU A 96 8.17 32.16 -36.59
C LEU A 96 7.88 31.18 -35.45
N ARG A 97 8.91 30.59 -34.82
CA ARG A 97 8.78 29.77 -33.61
C ARG A 97 8.32 30.61 -32.42
N GLN A 98 8.89 31.80 -32.24
CA GLN A 98 8.49 32.75 -31.21
C GLN A 98 7.04 33.22 -31.40
N TRP A 99 6.64 33.56 -32.63
CA TRP A 99 5.25 33.91 -32.96
C TRP A 99 4.26 32.76 -32.71
N LEU A 100 4.68 31.52 -33.00
CA LEU A 100 3.89 30.33 -32.72
C LEU A 100 3.69 30.17 -31.21
N GLU A 101 4.75 30.37 -30.43
CA GLU A 101 4.71 30.36 -28.97
C GLU A 101 3.77 31.43 -28.41
N GLU A 102 3.87 32.68 -28.87
CA GLU A 102 2.96 33.78 -28.50
C GLU A 102 1.50 33.49 -28.90
N SER A 103 1.28 32.75 -29.97
CA SER A 103 -0.07 32.36 -30.41
C SER A 103 -0.73 31.29 -29.54
N PHE A 104 0.04 30.60 -28.70
CA PHE A 104 -0.45 29.68 -27.66
C PHE A 104 -0.49 30.31 -26.27
N ASP A 105 -0.13 31.59 -26.12
CA ASP A 105 -0.21 32.32 -24.86
C ASP A 105 -1.67 32.62 -24.49
N MET A 106 -2.14 32.00 -23.41
CA MET A 106 -3.48 32.15 -22.84
C MET A 106 -3.46 32.93 -21.52
N THR A 107 -2.45 33.77 -21.26
CA THR A 107 -2.29 34.49 -19.99
C THR A 107 -3.53 35.30 -19.59
N GLU A 108 -4.20 35.97 -20.53
CA GLU A 108 -5.44 36.71 -20.24
C GLU A 108 -6.57 35.80 -19.73
N GLU A 109 -6.73 34.62 -20.33
CA GLU A 109 -7.76 33.65 -19.94
C GLU A 109 -7.46 33.07 -18.56
N ILE A 110 -6.19 32.77 -18.28
CA ILE A 110 -5.69 32.29 -16.99
C ILE A 110 -5.99 33.32 -15.89
N GLN A 111 -5.65 34.59 -16.12
CA GLN A 111 -5.92 35.68 -15.19
C GLN A 111 -7.43 35.88 -14.97
N ALA A 112 -8.24 35.75 -16.01
CA ALA A 112 -9.70 35.84 -15.89
C ALA A 112 -10.30 34.73 -15.01
N ILE A 113 -9.80 33.49 -15.13
CA ILE A 113 -10.22 32.36 -14.28
C ILE A 113 -9.85 32.61 -12.82
N VAL A 114 -8.60 33.01 -12.56
CA VAL A 114 -8.11 33.31 -11.19
C VAL A 114 -8.92 34.45 -10.57
N LYS A 115 -9.13 35.55 -11.30
CA LYS A 115 -9.89 36.71 -10.81
C LYS A 115 -11.34 36.35 -10.49
N ARG A 116 -11.99 35.55 -11.34
CA ARG A 116 -13.37 35.08 -11.11
C ARG A 116 -13.47 34.25 -9.83
N HIS A 117 -12.50 33.36 -9.61
CA HIS A 117 -12.45 32.51 -8.42
C HIS A 117 -12.25 33.34 -7.14
N LEU A 118 -11.27 34.24 -7.15
CA LEU A 118 -10.97 35.10 -6.00
C LEU A 118 -12.14 36.02 -5.64
N ALA A 119 -12.88 36.53 -6.63
CA ALA A 119 -14.07 37.34 -6.40
C ALA A 119 -15.23 36.57 -5.73
N GLY A 120 -15.24 35.23 -5.81
CA GLY A 120 -16.23 34.36 -5.19
C GLY A 120 -15.94 33.99 -3.73
N LEU A 121 -14.74 34.27 -3.22
CA LEU A 121 -14.34 33.95 -1.85
C LEU A 121 -14.79 35.04 -0.87
N GLN A 122 -15.42 34.66 0.24
CA GLN A 122 -15.77 35.61 1.30
C GLN A 122 -14.50 36.08 2.03
N ALA A 123 -14.30 37.40 2.07
CA ALA A 123 -13.08 38.03 2.57
C ALA A 123 -12.96 37.96 4.09
N THR A 124 -12.38 36.88 4.62
CA THR A 124 -11.97 36.78 6.03
C THR A 124 -10.45 36.72 6.21
N ALA A 125 -9.70 36.30 5.19
CA ALA A 125 -8.23 36.24 5.16
C ALA A 125 -7.70 36.32 3.71
N PRO A 126 -6.43 36.73 3.48
CA PRO A 126 -5.82 36.65 2.16
C PRO A 126 -5.78 35.17 1.69
N PRO A 127 -6.12 34.90 0.41
CA PRO A 127 -6.12 33.55 -0.11
C PRO A 127 -4.69 32.99 -0.14
N GLN A 128 -4.53 31.74 0.32
CA GLN A 128 -3.25 31.06 0.24
C GLN A 128 -2.87 30.78 -1.21
N MET A 129 -1.66 31.19 -1.59
CA MET A 129 -1.14 31.10 -2.95
C MET A 129 0.00 30.06 -3.01
N VAL A 130 0.19 29.45 -4.17
CA VAL A 130 1.31 28.54 -4.47
C VAL A 130 2.12 29.09 -5.65
N TYR A 131 3.44 28.96 -5.58
CA TYR A 131 4.38 29.33 -6.64
C TYR A 131 5.40 28.20 -6.88
N LEU A 132 6.11 28.28 -8.01
CA LEU A 132 7.20 27.37 -8.32
C LEU A 132 8.55 28.02 -7.96
N ASP A 133 9.37 27.29 -7.22
CA ASP A 133 10.73 27.72 -6.89
C ASP A 133 11.66 27.57 -8.12
N PHE A 134 12.31 28.66 -8.54
CA PHE A 134 13.11 28.73 -9.77
C PHE A 134 14.56 28.28 -9.60
N ASP A 135 14.99 27.86 -8.40
CA ASP A 135 16.26 27.14 -8.19
C ASP A 135 16.27 25.73 -8.83
N THR A 136 15.35 25.48 -9.75
CA THR A 136 15.10 24.22 -10.40
C THR A 136 15.68 24.24 -11.81
N ASP A 137 16.65 23.36 -12.10
CA ASP A 137 17.14 23.04 -13.46
C ASP A 137 16.06 22.39 -14.36
N ILE A 138 14.77 22.69 -14.14
CA ILE A 138 13.64 22.12 -14.88
C ILE A 138 13.41 22.96 -16.14
N GLN A 139 14.18 22.65 -17.18
CA GLN A 139 13.89 23.15 -18.52
C GLN A 139 12.81 22.28 -19.19
N LEU A 140 11.61 22.85 -19.28
CA LEU A 140 10.47 22.30 -20.01
C LEU A 140 10.00 23.31 -21.06
N ALA A 141 9.96 22.89 -22.32
CA ALA A 141 9.34 23.70 -23.38
C ALA A 141 7.81 23.59 -23.34
N ARG A 142 7.10 24.61 -23.84
CA ARG A 142 5.63 24.58 -23.98
C ARG A 142 5.14 23.37 -24.78
N THR A 143 5.92 22.95 -25.80
CA THR A 143 5.64 21.75 -26.60
C THR A 143 5.71 20.47 -25.76
N GLU A 144 6.74 20.32 -24.92
CA GLU A 144 6.87 19.18 -24.00
C GLU A 144 5.70 19.11 -23.01
N LEU A 145 5.26 20.26 -22.48
CA LEU A 145 4.12 20.36 -21.57
C LEU A 145 2.80 19.95 -22.24
N LEU A 146 2.55 20.37 -23.48
CA LEU A 146 1.32 20.02 -24.21
C LEU A 146 1.30 18.55 -24.67
N GLU A 147 2.46 17.96 -24.95
CA GLU A 147 2.61 16.55 -25.34
C GLU A 147 2.31 15.55 -24.21
N VAL A 148 2.25 16.01 -22.96
CA VAL A 148 1.81 15.22 -21.79
C VAL A 148 0.47 14.52 -22.04
N SER A 149 -0.46 15.23 -22.69
CA SER A 149 -1.80 14.69 -23.02
C SER A 149 -1.78 13.56 -24.04
N ARG A 150 -0.75 13.51 -24.89
CA ARG A 150 -0.68 12.69 -26.11
C ARG A 150 0.14 11.43 -25.93
N SER A 151 1.35 11.55 -25.38
CA SER A 151 2.34 10.46 -25.43
C SER A 151 2.66 9.82 -24.09
N CYS A 152 2.29 10.44 -22.96
CA CYS A 152 2.65 9.97 -21.61
C CYS A 152 4.13 9.56 -21.48
N TYR A 153 5.02 10.24 -22.21
CA TYR A 153 6.42 9.88 -22.29
C TYR A 153 7.11 9.96 -20.92
N SER A 154 7.82 8.90 -20.54
CA SER A 154 8.38 8.73 -19.20
C SER A 154 9.37 9.82 -18.80
N GLY A 155 10.15 10.35 -19.76
CA GLY A 155 11.08 11.46 -19.52
C GLY A 155 10.39 12.76 -19.13
N VAL A 156 9.31 13.12 -19.84
CA VAL A 156 8.51 14.32 -19.54
C VAL A 156 7.75 14.15 -18.23
N MET A 157 7.19 12.96 -17.99
CA MET A 157 6.51 12.64 -16.73
C MET A 157 7.46 12.75 -15.52
N LYS A 158 8.72 12.35 -15.66
CA LYS A 158 9.74 12.52 -14.62
C LYS A 158 10.06 13.99 -14.35
N LYS A 159 10.16 14.82 -15.40
CA LYS A 159 10.35 16.28 -15.23
C LYS A 159 9.16 16.90 -14.51
N ILE A 160 7.93 16.54 -14.87
CA ILE A 160 6.69 17.03 -14.21
C ILE A 160 6.61 16.55 -12.76
N ALA A 161 7.01 15.31 -12.47
CA ALA A 161 7.11 14.82 -11.10
C ALA A 161 8.02 15.70 -10.22
N ARG A 162 9.13 16.19 -10.78
CA ARG A 162 10.03 17.13 -10.08
C ARG A 162 9.37 18.50 -9.86
N VAL A 163 8.51 18.97 -10.76
CA VAL A 163 7.79 20.25 -10.54
C VAL A 163 7.01 20.21 -9.23
N PHE A 164 6.33 19.10 -8.92
CA PHE A 164 5.57 18.96 -7.68
C PHE A 164 6.42 19.04 -6.41
N THR A 165 7.69 18.62 -6.46
CA THR A 165 8.59 18.71 -5.29
C THR A 165 9.11 20.13 -5.03
N HIS A 166 8.87 21.06 -5.95
CA HIS A 166 9.32 22.45 -5.87
C HIS A 166 8.17 23.46 -5.83
N LEU A 167 6.92 22.99 -5.75
CA LEU A 167 5.77 23.84 -5.47
C LEU A 167 5.80 24.24 -3.99
N LYS A 168 5.85 25.54 -3.72
CA LYS A 168 5.89 26.10 -2.37
C LYS A 168 4.70 27.01 -2.13
N LEU A 169 4.21 27.00 -0.90
CA LEU A 169 3.20 27.94 -0.43
C LEU A 169 3.85 29.32 -0.23
N VAL A 170 3.12 30.37 -0.56
CA VAL A 170 3.55 31.74 -0.32
C VAL A 170 3.36 32.04 1.18
N GLU A 171 4.46 32.26 1.89
CA GLU A 171 4.45 32.63 3.31
C GLU A 171 4.12 34.12 3.49
N GLU A 172 3.57 34.48 4.66
CA GLU A 172 3.22 35.86 4.99
C GLU A 172 4.48 36.76 4.99
N GLY A 173 4.48 37.80 4.14
CA GLY A 173 5.58 38.76 4.02
C GLY A 173 6.61 38.45 2.92
N VAL A 174 6.48 37.34 2.19
CA VAL A 174 7.36 37.02 1.05
C VAL A 174 6.89 37.75 -0.21
N MET A 175 7.72 38.66 -0.72
CA MET A 175 7.50 39.32 -2.01
C MET A 175 7.97 38.42 -3.14
N ILE A 176 7.02 37.90 -3.90
CA ILE A 176 7.27 37.11 -5.11
C ILE A 176 7.91 38.01 -6.17
N ALA A 177 8.94 37.54 -6.87
CA ALA A 177 9.59 38.35 -7.90
C ALA A 177 8.62 38.63 -9.08
N PRO A 178 8.74 39.76 -9.79
CA PRO A 178 7.80 40.15 -10.85
C PRO A 178 7.69 39.15 -12.01
N THR A 179 8.69 38.29 -12.16
CA THR A 179 8.77 37.24 -13.20
C THR A 179 8.13 35.93 -12.78
N GLN A 180 7.83 35.74 -11.48
CA GLN A 180 7.21 34.53 -10.96
C GLN A 180 5.69 34.71 -10.88
N HIS A 181 4.96 33.64 -11.19
CA HIS A 181 3.51 33.61 -11.13
C HIS A 181 3.08 32.78 -9.91
N ALA A 182 1.86 33.05 -9.42
CA ALA A 182 1.27 32.31 -8.31
C ALA A 182 -0.19 31.96 -8.59
N LEU A 183 -0.64 30.82 -8.09
CA LEU A 183 -2.01 30.33 -8.23
C LEU A 183 -2.68 30.16 -6.85
N PRO A 184 -3.98 30.47 -6.70
CA PRO A 184 -4.70 30.19 -5.46
C PRO A 184 -4.85 28.68 -5.22
N VAL A 185 -4.53 28.21 -4.01
CA VAL A 185 -4.71 26.79 -3.62
C VAL A 185 -6.19 26.43 -3.53
N SER A 186 -7.06 27.40 -3.29
CA SER A 186 -8.51 27.21 -3.20
C SER A 186 -9.19 26.94 -4.55
N LEU A 187 -8.47 27.00 -5.67
CA LEU A 187 -9.01 26.66 -6.98
C LEU A 187 -9.52 25.21 -6.98
N PRO A 188 -10.67 24.92 -7.63
CA PRO A 188 -11.09 23.54 -7.86
C PRO A 188 -9.95 22.75 -8.51
N ALA A 189 -9.71 21.51 -8.08
CA ALA A 189 -8.58 20.71 -8.55
C ALA A 189 -8.50 20.65 -10.08
N LYS A 190 -9.65 20.53 -10.76
CA LYS A 190 -9.75 20.61 -12.22
C LYS A 190 -9.11 21.88 -12.80
N ASP A 191 -9.41 23.04 -12.25
CA ASP A 191 -8.91 24.32 -12.75
C ASP A 191 -7.46 24.55 -12.30
N PHE A 192 -7.13 24.17 -11.07
CA PHE A 192 -5.76 24.21 -10.56
C PHE A 192 -4.77 23.47 -11.48
N PHE A 193 -5.03 22.21 -11.80
CA PHE A 193 -4.15 21.43 -12.69
C PHE A 193 -4.18 21.89 -14.15
N ARG A 194 -5.23 22.61 -14.56
CA ARG A 194 -5.27 23.25 -15.89
C ARG A 194 -4.35 24.47 -15.98
N LEU A 195 -4.28 25.23 -14.89
CA LEU A 195 -3.51 26.48 -14.78
C LEU A 195 -2.05 26.23 -14.35
N LEU A 196 -1.76 25.11 -13.68
CA LEU A 196 -0.43 24.73 -13.20
C LEU A 196 0.74 24.95 -14.19
N PRO A 197 0.67 24.55 -15.49
CA PRO A 197 1.77 24.77 -16.43
C PRO A 197 2.13 26.25 -16.63
N HIS A 198 1.24 27.19 -16.31
CA HIS A 198 1.51 28.64 -16.30
C HIS A 198 2.65 29.02 -15.36
N LEU A 199 2.83 28.26 -14.27
CA LEU A 199 3.94 28.47 -13.32
C LEU A 199 5.30 28.07 -13.90
N ILE A 200 5.32 27.17 -14.89
CA ILE A 200 6.55 26.68 -15.56
C ILE A 200 6.85 27.55 -16.78
N VAL A 201 5.87 27.64 -17.69
CA VAL A 201 5.93 28.45 -18.90
C VAL A 201 4.70 29.35 -18.93
N PRO A 202 4.87 30.67 -18.75
CA PRO A 202 3.77 31.63 -18.77
C PRO A 202 2.90 31.48 -20.02
N GLY A 203 1.60 31.77 -19.89
CA GLY A 203 0.63 31.59 -20.97
C GLY A 203 0.19 30.16 -21.27
N THR A 204 0.79 29.13 -20.67
CA THR A 204 0.43 27.74 -21.00
C THR A 204 -0.82 27.31 -20.23
N LEU A 205 -1.83 26.83 -20.96
CA LEU A 205 -3.08 26.29 -20.41
C LEU A 205 -3.27 24.83 -20.84
N TYR A 206 -3.53 23.94 -19.89
CA TYR A 206 -3.75 22.54 -20.20
C TYR A 206 -5.18 22.23 -20.68
N PRO A 207 -5.33 21.33 -21.68
CA PRO A 207 -6.60 20.70 -21.96
C PRO A 207 -7.02 19.78 -20.79
N PRO A 208 -8.33 19.46 -20.64
CA PRO A 208 -8.84 18.63 -19.54
C PRO A 208 -8.07 17.32 -19.31
N ARG A 209 -7.74 16.61 -20.40
CA ARG A 209 -6.94 15.37 -20.36
C ARG A 209 -5.52 15.57 -19.81
N ALA A 210 -4.82 16.64 -20.21
CA ALA A 210 -3.47 16.93 -19.69
C ALA A 210 -3.51 17.28 -18.20
N ALA A 211 -4.51 18.08 -17.80
CA ALA A 211 -4.71 18.46 -16.40
C ALA A 211 -4.99 17.22 -15.55
N ALA A 212 -5.87 16.33 -16.00
CA ALA A 212 -6.16 15.09 -15.30
C ALA A 212 -4.91 14.18 -15.19
N LEU A 213 -4.10 14.06 -16.25
CA LEU A 213 -2.86 13.26 -16.21
C LEU A 213 -1.86 13.83 -15.22
N THR A 214 -1.70 15.16 -15.22
CA THR A 214 -0.81 15.88 -14.30
C THR A 214 -1.29 15.73 -12.85
N ALA A 215 -2.59 15.80 -12.61
CA ALA A 215 -3.20 15.52 -11.32
C ALA A 215 -2.94 14.09 -10.84
N VAL A 216 -3.07 13.10 -11.73
CA VAL A 216 -2.73 11.71 -11.43
C VAL A 216 -1.24 11.55 -11.09
N VAL A 217 -0.34 12.24 -11.80
CA VAL A 217 1.09 12.23 -11.47
C VAL A 217 1.33 12.83 -10.09
N ALA A 218 0.65 13.93 -9.74
CA ALA A 218 0.73 14.51 -8.39
C ALA A 218 0.36 13.47 -7.32
N LEU A 219 -0.72 12.70 -7.55
CA LEU A 219 -1.14 11.62 -6.65
C LEU A 219 -0.13 10.47 -6.53
N ILE A 220 0.66 10.19 -7.57
CA ILE A 220 1.67 9.12 -7.55
C ILE A 220 2.98 9.61 -6.91
N VAL A 221 3.30 10.89 -7.04
CA VAL A 221 4.60 11.45 -6.62
C VAL A 221 4.56 11.95 -5.17
N GLY A 222 3.49 12.63 -4.74
CA GLY A 222 3.44 13.27 -3.42
C GLY A 222 2.81 12.42 -2.31
N VAL A 223 1.83 11.59 -2.65
CA VAL A 223 1.01 10.89 -1.64
C VAL A 223 1.59 9.54 -1.19
N PRO A 224 2.17 8.68 -2.06
CA PRO A 224 2.52 7.31 -1.66
C PRO A 224 3.67 7.24 -0.66
N PHE A 225 4.57 8.22 -0.65
CA PHE A 225 5.66 8.30 0.33
C PHE A 225 5.16 8.68 1.73
N ASN A 226 4.02 9.37 1.82
CA ASN A 226 3.39 9.76 3.08
C ASN A 226 2.29 8.81 3.56
N LEU A 227 1.92 7.81 2.75
CA LEU A 227 0.93 6.80 3.18
C LEU A 227 1.44 5.92 4.32
N ASP A 228 2.73 5.61 4.31
CA ASP A 228 3.38 4.77 5.32
C ASP A 228 3.96 5.58 6.48
N ALA A 229 3.89 6.91 6.39
CA ALA A 229 4.38 7.80 7.43
C ALA A 229 3.53 7.67 8.71
N PRO A 230 4.15 7.73 9.90
CA PRO A 230 3.46 7.61 11.17
C PRO A 230 2.48 8.78 11.36
N VAL A 231 1.32 8.51 11.96
CA VAL A 231 0.28 9.47 12.28
C VAL A 231 -0.25 9.14 13.66
N GLU A 232 -0.37 10.14 14.52
CA GLU A 232 -0.85 9.95 15.88
C GLU A 232 -2.38 9.98 15.91
N VAL A 233 -2.96 8.92 16.48
CA VAL A 233 -4.42 8.78 16.57
C VAL A 233 -4.84 8.62 18.02
N LYS A 234 -5.76 9.49 18.45
CA LYS A 234 -6.40 9.40 19.77
C LYS A 234 -7.59 8.45 19.73
N MET A 235 -7.50 7.38 20.51
CA MET A 235 -8.51 6.32 20.55
C MET A 235 -8.69 5.73 21.95
N PRO A 236 -9.81 5.05 22.23
CA PRO A 236 -9.98 4.37 23.51
C PRO A 236 -8.89 3.32 23.75
N TRP A 237 -8.32 3.34 24.95
CA TRP A 237 -7.24 2.44 25.35
C TRP A 237 -7.57 0.95 25.14
N THR A 238 -6.53 0.12 24.97
CA THR A 238 -6.66 -1.33 24.75
C THR A 238 -6.10 -2.11 25.94
N PRO A 239 -6.94 -2.74 26.78
CA PRO A 239 -6.46 -3.53 27.91
C PRO A 239 -5.69 -4.78 27.47
N GLN A 240 -4.48 -4.95 28.00
CA GLN A 240 -3.64 -6.14 27.82
C GLN A 240 -3.34 -6.79 29.18
N LYS A 241 -4.36 -7.43 29.78
CA LYS A 241 -4.29 -7.96 31.15
C LYS A 241 -3.89 -6.85 32.15
N THR A 242 -4.50 -5.68 31.98
CA THR A 242 -4.13 -4.45 32.70
C THR A 242 -4.87 -4.37 34.04
N ARG A 243 -4.18 -3.91 35.09
CA ARG A 243 -4.72 -3.64 36.43
C ARG A 243 -4.60 -2.16 36.76
N GLY A 244 -5.40 -1.67 37.72
CA GLY A 244 -5.40 -0.26 38.14
C GLY A 244 -6.50 0.68 37.59
N PRO A 245 -7.21 0.43 36.46
CA PRO A 245 -8.32 1.29 36.02
C PRO A 245 -9.47 1.42 37.02
N GLY A 246 -9.52 0.58 38.05
CA GLY A 246 -10.68 0.40 38.92
C GLY A 246 -11.76 -0.46 38.26
N ASP A 247 -12.83 -0.71 39.00
CA ASP A 247 -13.95 -1.58 38.62
C ASP A 247 -15.22 -1.15 39.38
N VAL A 248 -16.39 -1.57 38.90
CA VAL A 248 -17.66 -1.42 39.63
C VAL A 248 -18.10 -2.83 40.00
N LYS A 249 -18.16 -3.12 41.31
CA LYS A 249 -18.53 -4.44 41.81
C LYS A 249 -19.92 -4.45 42.43
N VAL A 250 -20.63 -5.56 42.27
CA VAL A 250 -21.96 -5.83 42.81
C VAL A 250 -21.93 -7.18 43.51
N GLU A 251 -22.60 -7.27 44.66
CA GLU A 251 -22.72 -8.51 45.42
C GLU A 251 -23.63 -9.53 44.72
N CYS A 252 -23.17 -10.78 44.61
CA CYS A 252 -24.00 -11.85 44.07
C CYS A 252 -24.89 -12.48 45.16
N LYS A 253 -26.21 -12.47 44.99
CA LYS A 253 -27.16 -13.03 45.98
C LYS A 253 -27.03 -14.53 46.25
N LYS A 254 -26.39 -15.30 45.37
CA LYS A 254 -26.21 -16.77 45.52
C LYS A 254 -24.92 -17.14 46.26
N CYS A 255 -23.80 -16.50 45.95
CA CYS A 255 -22.50 -16.83 46.57
C CYS A 255 -21.97 -15.79 47.55
N GLY A 256 -22.60 -14.62 47.68
CA GLY A 256 -22.22 -13.55 48.60
C GLY A 256 -20.93 -12.81 48.24
N VAL A 257 -20.30 -13.10 47.09
CA VAL A 257 -19.04 -12.47 46.67
C VAL A 257 -19.32 -11.26 45.78
N CYS A 258 -18.64 -10.13 46.04
CA CYS A 258 -18.69 -8.96 45.17
C CYS A 258 -17.92 -9.19 43.87
N ARG A 259 -18.58 -8.96 42.72
CA ARG A 259 -18.04 -9.23 41.38
C ARG A 259 -18.17 -8.02 40.48
N SER A 260 -17.27 -7.90 39.51
CA SER A 260 -17.38 -6.88 38.46
C SER A 260 -18.76 -6.96 37.78
N VAL A 261 -19.39 -5.81 37.56
CA VAL A 261 -20.62 -5.69 36.76
C VAL A 261 -20.45 -6.35 35.39
N THR A 262 -19.23 -6.34 34.84
CA THR A 262 -18.92 -6.91 33.51
C THR A 262 -19.07 -8.43 33.43
N ILE A 263 -19.08 -9.14 34.58
CA ILE A 263 -19.23 -10.59 34.68
C ILE A 263 -20.54 -11.02 35.36
N MET A 264 -21.45 -10.08 35.60
CA MET A 264 -22.81 -10.38 36.07
C MET A 264 -23.64 -11.01 34.95
N SER A 265 -24.63 -11.83 35.32
CA SER A 265 -25.51 -12.48 34.34
C SER A 265 -26.43 -11.46 33.68
N HIS A 266 -26.64 -11.61 32.37
CA HIS A 266 -27.60 -10.79 31.62
C HIS A 266 -29.06 -11.22 31.82
N ILE A 267 -29.28 -12.47 32.23
CA ILE A 267 -30.62 -13.05 32.42
C ILE A 267 -31.08 -12.78 33.86
N HIS A 268 -30.18 -13.00 34.82
CA HIS A 268 -30.44 -12.84 36.24
C HIS A 268 -29.51 -11.76 36.79
N GLY A 269 -29.94 -10.50 36.79
CA GLY A 269 -29.12 -9.34 37.16
C GLY A 269 -28.46 -9.44 38.55
N ASP A 270 -29.06 -10.21 39.46
CA ASP A 270 -28.60 -10.43 40.84
C ASP A 270 -27.56 -11.57 40.99
N LEU A 271 -27.31 -12.32 39.91
CA LEU A 271 -26.41 -13.48 39.91
C LEU A 271 -25.16 -13.21 39.08
N CYS A 272 -23.99 -13.62 39.60
CA CYS A 272 -22.77 -13.61 38.79
C CYS A 272 -22.81 -14.68 37.69
N GLY A 273 -22.07 -14.48 36.61
CA GLY A 273 -22.02 -15.38 35.47
C GLY A 273 -21.61 -16.81 35.85
N PHE A 274 -20.74 -16.99 36.86
CA PHE A 274 -20.37 -18.31 37.36
C PHE A 274 -21.54 -19.03 38.03
N CYS A 275 -22.25 -18.35 38.92
CA CYS A 275 -23.42 -18.88 39.62
C CYS A 275 -24.60 -19.22 38.69
N ALA A 276 -24.68 -18.52 37.55
CA ALA A 276 -25.71 -18.72 36.53
C ALA A 276 -25.36 -19.79 35.48
N SER A 277 -24.06 -20.05 35.24
CA SER A 277 -23.60 -20.98 34.19
C SER A 277 -23.03 -22.31 34.70
N SER A 278 -22.74 -22.42 36.00
CA SER A 278 -22.19 -23.64 36.59
C SER A 278 -23.16 -24.28 37.57
N ASP A 279 -23.19 -25.61 37.57
CA ASP A 279 -23.93 -26.43 38.53
C ASP A 279 -23.19 -26.58 39.87
N LEU A 280 -22.11 -25.81 40.06
CA LEU A 280 -21.31 -25.83 41.29
C LEU A 280 -22.07 -25.17 42.44
N SER A 281 -21.84 -25.67 43.66
CA SER A 281 -22.40 -25.04 44.86
C SER A 281 -21.84 -23.63 45.05
N ALA A 282 -22.66 -22.74 45.61
CA ALA A 282 -22.29 -21.35 45.87
C ALA A 282 -20.98 -21.21 46.65
N ARG A 283 -20.79 -22.07 47.66
CA ARG A 283 -19.58 -22.11 48.50
C ARG A 283 -18.33 -22.46 47.69
N LYS A 284 -18.42 -23.45 46.80
CA LYS A 284 -17.29 -23.86 45.95
C LYS A 284 -16.92 -22.78 44.93
N ILE A 285 -17.90 -22.03 44.43
CA ILE A 285 -17.65 -20.87 43.55
C ILE A 285 -16.95 -19.75 44.32
N ALA A 286 -17.36 -19.47 45.57
CA ALA A 286 -16.69 -18.48 46.40
C ALA A 286 -15.24 -18.87 46.74
N GLU A 287 -14.97 -20.16 47.00
CA GLU A 287 -13.62 -20.68 47.27
C GLU A 287 -12.72 -20.64 46.02
N LEU A 288 -13.23 -21.02 44.85
CA LEU A 288 -12.45 -21.03 43.59
C LEU A 288 -12.16 -19.64 43.04
N TYR A 289 -13.01 -18.67 43.38
CA TYR A 289 -12.93 -17.30 42.90
C TYR A 289 -13.16 -16.38 44.12
N PRO A 290 -12.16 -16.08 44.94
CA PRO A 290 -12.34 -15.17 46.05
C PRO A 290 -12.67 -13.74 45.57
N GLU A 291 -13.09 -12.88 46.49
CA GLU A 291 -13.21 -11.45 46.21
C GLU A 291 -11.82 -10.86 45.96
N VAL A 292 -11.75 -9.98 44.96
CA VAL A 292 -10.53 -9.26 44.58
C VAL A 292 -10.80 -7.78 44.73
N ASP A 293 -9.82 -7.01 45.19
CA ASP A 293 -9.93 -5.55 45.28
C ASP A 293 -10.31 -4.95 43.89
N VAL A 294 -11.08 -3.87 43.93
CA VAL A 294 -11.44 -3.05 42.77
C VAL A 294 -10.20 -2.62 41.98
N ALA A 295 -9.12 -2.23 42.66
CA ALA A 295 -7.86 -1.80 42.04
C ALA A 295 -7.11 -2.96 41.34
N ASP A 296 -7.28 -4.18 41.83
CA ASP A 296 -6.61 -5.40 41.34
C ASP A 296 -7.35 -6.09 40.19
N SER A 297 -8.49 -5.55 39.78
CA SER A 297 -9.31 -6.13 38.72
C SER A 297 -8.57 -6.11 37.38
N CYS A 298 -8.46 -7.29 36.75
CA CYS A 298 -7.72 -7.46 35.52
C CYS A 298 -8.62 -7.27 34.29
N TRP A 299 -8.39 -6.20 33.55
CA TRP A 299 -9.13 -5.85 32.35
C TRP A 299 -8.54 -6.47 31.08
N VAL A 300 -9.42 -6.94 30.20
CA VAL A 300 -9.10 -7.43 28.85
C VAL A 300 -10.14 -6.95 27.85
N GLU A 301 -9.78 -6.97 26.56
CA GLU A 301 -10.68 -6.63 25.46
C GLU A 301 -11.06 -7.86 24.62
N CYS A 302 -12.32 -7.93 24.19
CA CYS A 302 -12.77 -8.93 23.24
C CYS A 302 -12.07 -8.77 21.86
N SER A 303 -11.41 -9.83 21.40
CA SER A 303 -10.70 -9.86 20.11
C SER A 303 -11.59 -9.84 18.86
N THR A 304 -12.91 -9.93 19.00
CA THR A 304 -13.85 -9.85 17.87
C THR A 304 -13.96 -8.40 17.40
N LYS A 305 -13.62 -8.14 16.12
CA LYS A 305 -13.56 -6.80 15.51
C LYS A 305 -14.84 -5.96 15.70
N THR A 306 -16.01 -6.60 15.62
CA THR A 306 -17.31 -5.91 15.76
C THR A 306 -17.70 -5.66 17.22
N CYS A 307 -17.14 -6.41 18.17
CA CYS A 307 -17.48 -6.31 19.58
C CYS A 307 -16.58 -5.32 20.30
N ARG A 308 -15.26 -5.62 20.38
CA ARG A 308 -14.24 -4.80 21.06
C ARG A 308 -14.63 -4.34 22.47
N ALA A 309 -15.50 -5.09 23.14
CA ALA A 309 -15.96 -4.76 24.48
C ALA A 309 -14.91 -5.16 25.52
N GLN A 310 -14.68 -4.29 26.49
CA GLN A 310 -13.81 -4.47 27.64
C GLN A 310 -14.58 -5.14 28.78
N TYR A 311 -13.92 -6.08 29.47
CA TYR A 311 -14.47 -6.82 30.61
C TYR A 311 -13.36 -7.31 31.54
N VAL A 312 -13.74 -7.64 32.77
CA VAL A 312 -12.83 -8.15 33.80
C VAL A 312 -12.69 -9.66 33.71
N VAL A 313 -11.48 -10.17 33.98
CA VAL A 313 -11.18 -11.60 34.08
C VAL A 313 -10.59 -11.92 35.45
N GLU A 314 -11.26 -12.80 36.19
CA GLU A 314 -10.80 -13.24 37.51
C GLU A 314 -9.61 -14.24 37.41
N GLN A 315 -9.70 -15.24 36.52
CA GLN A 315 -8.63 -16.23 36.33
C GLN A 315 -7.68 -15.87 35.17
N VAL A 316 -6.77 -14.94 35.42
CA VAL A 316 -5.80 -14.44 34.42
C VAL A 316 -4.86 -15.54 33.91
N ALA A 317 -4.46 -16.48 34.78
CA ALA A 317 -3.55 -17.58 34.46
C ALA A 317 -4.17 -18.61 33.47
N ALA A 318 -5.49 -18.79 33.53
CA ALA A 318 -6.21 -19.68 32.61
C ALA A 318 -6.34 -19.08 31.19
N LEU A 319 -6.20 -17.75 31.05
CA LEU A 319 -6.31 -17.06 29.77
C LEU A 319 -5.01 -17.18 28.96
N LYS A 320 -4.87 -18.35 28.30
CA LYS A 320 -3.74 -18.69 27.40
C LYS A 320 -4.00 -18.36 25.92
N ILE A 321 -5.24 -18.05 25.56
CA ILE A 321 -5.66 -17.69 24.20
C ILE A 321 -6.08 -16.22 24.12
N ARG A 322 -6.23 -15.69 22.90
CA ARG A 322 -6.73 -14.32 22.69
C ARG A 322 -8.10 -14.15 23.36
N PRO A 323 -8.32 -13.06 24.13
CA PRO A 323 -9.55 -12.90 24.89
C PRO A 323 -10.77 -12.82 23.97
N ARG A 324 -11.85 -13.50 24.34
CA ARG A 324 -13.18 -13.39 23.71
C ARG A 324 -14.21 -13.36 24.82
N CYS A 325 -15.10 -12.37 24.81
CA CYS A 325 -16.15 -12.27 25.82
C CYS A 325 -17.13 -13.45 25.72
N HIS A 326 -17.86 -13.71 26.81
CA HIS A 326 -18.84 -14.78 26.91
C HIS A 326 -19.86 -14.74 25.75
N TYR A 327 -20.40 -13.56 25.44
CA TYR A 327 -21.39 -13.39 24.38
C TYR A 327 -20.85 -13.76 22.99
N CYS A 328 -19.65 -13.30 22.63
CA CYS A 328 -19.04 -13.66 21.35
C CYS A 328 -18.62 -15.14 21.28
N ARG A 329 -18.36 -15.81 22.40
CA ARG A 329 -18.12 -17.26 22.42
C ARG A 329 -19.39 -18.06 22.12
N ASN A 330 -20.54 -17.54 22.55
CA ASN A 330 -21.85 -18.17 22.39
C ASN A 330 -22.67 -17.58 21.23
N SER A 331 -22.04 -16.82 20.33
CA SER A 331 -22.71 -16.17 19.20
C SER A 331 -23.91 -15.27 19.59
N MET A 332 -23.88 -14.72 20.81
CA MET A 332 -24.90 -13.80 21.33
C MET A 332 -24.49 -12.33 21.13
N ARG A 333 -25.48 -11.44 21.05
CA ARG A 333 -25.24 -9.99 21.00
C ARG A 333 -24.69 -9.52 22.35
N CYS A 334 -23.47 -8.97 22.32
CA CYS A 334 -22.81 -8.47 23.52
C CYS A 334 -23.51 -7.19 24.03
N PRO A 335 -23.93 -7.14 25.32
CA PRO A 335 -24.58 -5.97 25.90
C PRO A 335 -23.53 -4.95 26.37
N TRP A 336 -22.83 -4.30 25.44
CA TRP A 336 -21.90 -3.23 25.77
C TRP A 336 -22.57 -1.85 25.79
N LEU A 337 -21.98 -0.92 26.54
CA LEU A 337 -22.27 0.52 26.51
C LEU A 337 -21.01 1.28 26.10
N GLU A 338 -21.18 2.35 25.34
CA GLU A 338 -20.09 3.25 24.94
C GLU A 338 -19.90 4.34 25.99
N CYS A 339 -18.68 4.47 26.51
CA CYS A 339 -18.34 5.52 27.46
C CYS A 339 -18.42 6.89 26.79
N SER A 340 -19.14 7.82 27.40
CA SER A 340 -19.32 9.16 26.85
C SER A 340 -18.04 10.00 26.76
N SER A 341 -17.04 9.74 27.62
CA SER A 341 -15.75 10.44 27.62
C SER A 341 -14.72 9.82 26.66
N CYS A 342 -14.39 8.53 26.82
CA CYS A 342 -13.32 7.90 26.03
C CYS A 342 -13.81 7.03 24.87
N ALA A 343 -15.12 6.90 24.63
CA ALA A 343 -15.72 6.02 23.63
C ALA A 343 -15.35 4.51 23.77
N SER A 344 -14.80 4.09 24.92
CA SER A 344 -14.55 2.68 25.21
C SER A 344 -15.87 1.93 25.34
N ARG A 345 -15.94 0.74 24.73
CA ARG A 345 -17.09 -0.16 24.90
C ARG A 345 -16.84 -1.06 26.10
N VAL A 346 -17.71 -1.01 27.11
CA VAL A 346 -17.61 -1.85 28.31
C VAL A 346 -18.85 -2.73 28.41
N ILE A 347 -18.68 -4.00 28.78
CA ILE A 347 -19.82 -4.91 28.99
C ILE A 347 -20.60 -4.47 30.23
N VAL A 348 -21.86 -4.10 30.04
CA VAL A 348 -22.76 -3.73 31.12
C VAL A 348 -24.11 -4.42 30.88
N PRO A 349 -24.40 -5.50 31.63
CA PRO A 349 -25.70 -6.18 31.57
C PRO A 349 -26.86 -5.21 31.77
N THR A 350 -28.01 -5.49 31.14
CA THR A 350 -29.17 -4.58 31.09
C THR A 350 -29.68 -4.17 32.47
N ALA A 351 -29.63 -5.08 33.45
CA ALA A 351 -30.05 -4.81 34.82
C ALA A 351 -29.24 -3.69 35.52
N HIS A 352 -28.02 -3.43 35.07
CA HIS A 352 -27.09 -2.48 35.69
C HIS A 352 -26.88 -1.21 34.87
N ARG A 353 -27.81 -0.90 33.97
CA ARG A 353 -27.71 0.28 33.08
C ARG A 353 -28.45 1.46 33.69
N SER A 354 -27.77 2.59 33.83
CA SER A 354 -28.37 3.85 34.26
C SER A 354 -27.76 5.04 33.53
N GLY A 355 -28.60 5.86 32.88
CA GLY A 355 -28.24 7.17 32.36
C GLY A 355 -27.03 7.19 31.39
N LYS A 356 -26.29 8.30 31.42
CA LYS A 356 -25.07 8.50 30.62
C LYS A 356 -23.91 7.70 31.23
N PHE A 357 -23.39 6.74 30.48
CA PHE A 357 -22.34 5.85 30.97
C PHE A 357 -20.94 6.49 30.91
N THR A 358 -20.20 6.32 32.01
CA THR A 358 -18.78 6.67 32.14
C THR A 358 -18.04 5.45 32.68
N CYS A 359 -16.97 5.03 32.01
CA CYS A 359 -16.22 3.83 32.39
C CYS A 359 -15.31 4.07 33.60
N SER A 360 -14.96 3.00 34.33
CA SER A 360 -14.09 3.05 35.51
C SER A 360 -12.75 3.75 35.23
N ALA A 361 -12.17 3.54 34.04
CA ALA A 361 -10.92 4.19 33.63
C ALA A 361 -11.05 5.72 33.53
N CYS A 362 -12.22 6.25 33.15
CA CYS A 362 -12.46 7.70 33.10
C CYS A 362 -12.85 8.28 34.47
N THR A 363 -13.49 7.48 35.32
CA THR A 363 -13.88 7.90 36.67
C THR A 363 -12.68 7.95 37.63
N ASN A 364 -11.67 7.10 37.42
CA ASN A 364 -10.47 7.08 38.24
C ASN A 364 -9.52 8.26 37.88
N PRO A 365 -9.21 9.18 38.82
CA PRO A 365 -8.35 10.34 38.57
C PRO A 365 -6.95 9.98 38.06
N GLU A 366 -6.36 8.88 38.55
CA GLU A 366 -5.01 8.44 38.15
C GLU A 366 -4.98 7.83 36.74
N TRP A 367 -6.15 7.45 36.23
CA TRP A 367 -6.32 6.71 34.97
C TRP A 367 -7.04 7.50 33.88
N ALA A 368 -7.71 8.60 34.23
CA ALA A 368 -8.49 9.41 33.30
C ALA A 368 -7.66 9.87 32.10
N SER A 369 -6.40 10.24 32.30
CA SER A 369 -5.46 10.61 31.23
C SER A 369 -5.04 9.44 30.33
N LYS A 370 -5.08 8.21 30.84
CA LYS A 370 -4.72 6.98 30.12
C LYS A 370 -5.90 6.31 29.42
N ALA A 371 -7.13 6.76 29.71
CA ALA A 371 -8.35 6.21 29.12
C ALA A 371 -8.47 6.52 27.61
N VAL A 372 -7.86 7.62 27.16
CA VAL A 372 -7.65 7.93 25.74
C VAL A 372 -6.16 7.73 25.46
N ALA A 373 -5.84 6.69 24.71
CA ALA A 373 -4.48 6.39 24.31
C ALA A 373 -4.15 7.09 22.99
N VAL A 374 -2.92 7.57 22.88
CA VAL A 374 -2.32 7.97 21.61
C VAL A 374 -1.66 6.73 21.02
N GLU A 375 -2.14 6.28 19.86
CA GLU A 375 -1.58 5.16 19.12
C GLU A 375 -0.98 5.67 17.81
N GLU A 376 0.27 5.29 17.53
CA GLU A 376 0.92 5.58 16.26
C GLU A 376 0.43 4.58 15.21
N THR A 377 -0.08 5.08 14.09
CA THR A 377 -0.54 4.28 12.95
C THR A 377 -0.04 4.89 11.64
N THR A 378 -0.45 4.34 10.50
CA THR A 378 -0.14 4.88 9.18
C THR A 378 -1.42 5.25 8.44
N THR A 379 -1.35 6.24 7.54
CA THR A 379 -2.46 6.59 6.65
C THR A 379 -2.90 5.38 5.81
N ARG A 380 -1.97 4.48 5.43
CA ARG A 380 -2.27 3.22 4.76
C ARG A 380 -3.14 2.29 5.63
N ALA A 381 -2.82 2.14 6.91
CA ALA A 381 -3.61 1.33 7.82
C ALA A 381 -5.02 1.91 8.03
N LEU A 382 -5.13 3.25 8.14
CA LEU A 382 -6.43 3.93 8.21
C LEU A 382 -7.24 3.75 6.93
N ASN A 383 -6.62 3.86 5.75
CA ASN A 383 -7.27 3.66 4.46
C ASN A 383 -7.77 2.22 4.27
N ALA A 384 -7.05 1.23 4.81
CA ALA A 384 -7.45 -0.17 4.72
C ALA A 384 -8.74 -0.46 5.51
N GLU A 385 -9.03 0.30 6.56
CA GLU A 385 -10.24 0.13 7.39
C GLU A 385 -11.39 1.07 6.99
N ASN A 386 -11.09 2.31 6.59
CA ASN A 386 -12.09 3.36 6.35
C ASN A 386 -12.30 3.71 4.87
N GLY A 387 -11.46 3.20 3.97
CA GLY A 387 -11.40 3.67 2.58
C GLY A 387 -10.68 5.02 2.47
N VAL A 388 -10.84 5.68 1.33
CA VAL A 388 -10.14 6.96 1.00
C VAL A 388 -11.05 8.17 1.03
N GLU A 389 -12.33 7.99 1.39
CA GLU A 389 -13.35 9.05 1.40
C GLU A 389 -13.00 10.19 2.36
N TRP A 390 -12.36 9.86 3.47
CA TRP A 390 -11.93 10.82 4.48
C TRP A 390 -10.79 11.74 4.01
N LEU A 391 -10.12 11.40 2.92
CA LEU A 391 -9.11 12.23 2.22
C LEU A 391 -9.74 13.02 1.06
N GLY A 392 -11.06 13.00 0.89
CA GLY A 392 -11.79 13.73 -0.15
C GLY A 392 -11.94 12.99 -1.49
N PHE A 393 -11.55 11.71 -1.58
CA PHE A 393 -11.76 10.90 -2.79
C PHE A 393 -13.15 10.24 -2.81
N GLY A 394 -13.66 9.88 -3.99
CA GLY A 394 -14.97 9.24 -4.11
C GLY A 394 -14.99 7.77 -3.68
N LYS A 395 -16.17 7.27 -3.29
CA LYS A 395 -16.39 5.85 -2.94
C LYS A 395 -15.98 4.84 -4.02
N ALA A 396 -16.15 5.25 -5.29
CA ALA A 396 -15.76 4.45 -6.46
C ALA A 396 -14.24 4.33 -6.63
N ASP A 397 -13.48 5.16 -5.91
CA ASP A 397 -12.02 5.25 -5.97
C ASP A 397 -11.31 4.39 -4.91
N ASN A 398 -12.10 3.67 -4.10
CA ASN A 398 -11.66 2.92 -2.92
C ASN A 398 -10.44 2.01 -3.20
N GLY A 399 -9.28 2.48 -2.74
CA GLY A 399 -8.00 1.75 -2.70
C GLY A 399 -7.18 1.80 -4.00
N ARG A 400 -7.84 1.87 -5.16
CA ARG A 400 -7.17 1.77 -6.47
C ARG A 400 -6.27 2.95 -6.81
N VAL A 401 -6.54 4.12 -6.23
CA VAL A 401 -5.74 5.35 -6.44
C VAL A 401 -4.31 5.18 -5.92
N PHE A 402 -4.12 4.43 -4.84
CA PHE A 402 -2.83 4.28 -4.14
C PHE A 402 -2.17 2.91 -4.33
N GLU A 403 -2.64 2.10 -5.27
CA GLU A 403 -2.15 0.73 -5.56
C GLU A 403 -0.80 0.69 -6.33
N GLY A 404 -0.07 1.82 -6.42
CA GLY A 404 1.22 1.87 -7.12
C GLY A 404 1.12 1.64 -8.64
N LYS A 405 -0.04 1.95 -9.23
CA LYS A 405 -0.26 1.85 -10.68
C LYS A 405 0.36 3.04 -11.42
N SER A 406 0.83 2.82 -12.64
CA SER A 406 1.29 3.89 -13.53
C SER A 406 0.18 4.91 -13.80
N ALA A 407 0.54 6.18 -14.03
CA ALA A 407 -0.41 7.26 -14.34
C ALA A 407 -1.40 6.91 -15.46
N PHE A 408 -0.92 6.22 -16.50
CA PHE A 408 -1.77 5.74 -17.61
C PHE A 408 -2.89 4.79 -17.15
N LYS A 409 -2.57 3.82 -16.28
CA LYS A 409 -3.54 2.85 -15.74
C LYS A 409 -4.57 3.50 -14.83
N LEU A 410 -4.18 4.53 -14.07
CA LEU A 410 -5.10 5.31 -13.25
C LEU A 410 -6.01 6.17 -14.15
N MET A 411 -5.46 6.81 -15.18
CA MET A 411 -6.24 7.57 -16.16
C MET A 411 -7.26 6.68 -16.90
N GLN A 412 -6.87 5.48 -17.31
CA GLN A 412 -7.78 4.53 -17.94
C GLN A 412 -8.87 4.04 -16.99
N ALA A 413 -8.55 3.87 -15.71
CA ALA A 413 -9.50 3.36 -14.71
C ALA A 413 -10.54 4.41 -14.28
N PHE A 414 -10.15 5.69 -14.23
CA PHE A 414 -10.97 6.72 -13.61
C PHE A 414 -11.31 7.94 -14.48
N GLY A 415 -10.62 8.12 -15.62
CA GLY A 415 -10.88 9.20 -16.57
C GLY A 415 -10.68 10.61 -15.99
N GLU A 416 -11.36 11.59 -16.61
CA GLU A 416 -11.24 13.01 -16.27
C GLU A 416 -12.05 13.42 -15.02
N GLY A 417 -12.87 12.52 -14.46
CA GLY A 417 -13.83 12.81 -13.39
C GLY A 417 -13.32 12.68 -11.96
N VAL A 418 -12.11 12.12 -11.75
CA VAL A 418 -11.53 11.88 -10.40
C VAL A 418 -11.47 13.13 -9.55
N PHE A 419 -11.14 14.26 -10.18
CA PHE A 419 -10.88 15.54 -9.51
C PHE A 419 -12.01 16.55 -9.70
N ALA A 420 -13.15 16.12 -10.24
CA ALA A 420 -14.28 16.98 -10.53
C ALA A 420 -15.24 17.14 -9.33
N LYS A 421 -15.08 16.34 -8.28
CA LYS A 421 -15.91 16.40 -7.08
C LYS A 421 -15.18 17.14 -5.97
N GLU A 422 -15.83 18.13 -5.39
CA GLU A 422 -15.39 18.72 -4.13
C GLU A 422 -15.43 17.64 -3.05
N PRO A 423 -14.44 17.60 -2.13
CA PRO A 423 -14.51 16.76 -0.94
C PRO A 423 -15.84 17.04 -0.25
N ALA A 424 -16.70 16.03 -0.15
CA ALA A 424 -17.93 16.22 0.60
C ALA A 424 -17.55 16.59 2.04
N ASP A 425 -18.17 17.63 2.60
CA ASP A 425 -18.15 17.98 4.04
C ASP A 425 -18.86 16.91 4.91
N GLY A 426 -18.75 15.65 4.49
CA GLY A 426 -19.24 14.49 5.20
C GLY A 426 -18.40 14.28 6.46
N ILE A 427 -19.10 14.04 7.57
CA ILE A 427 -18.52 13.73 8.88
C ILE A 427 -17.46 12.63 8.71
N VAL A 428 -16.18 13.02 8.86
CA VAL A 428 -15.02 12.14 8.83
C VAL A 428 -15.11 11.21 10.04
N CYS A 429 -15.73 10.04 9.89
CA CYS A 429 -15.77 9.02 10.95
C CYS A 429 -14.65 8.01 10.70
N LEU A 430 -13.55 8.13 11.45
CA LEU A 430 -12.43 7.19 11.36
C LEU A 430 -12.54 6.11 12.43
N THR A 431 -12.16 4.90 12.01
CA THR A 431 -12.01 3.72 12.85
C THR A 431 -10.62 3.12 12.72
N LEU A 432 -10.04 2.69 13.84
CA LEU A 432 -8.78 1.98 13.89
C LEU A 432 -8.95 0.74 14.76
N GLN A 433 -8.67 -0.43 14.18
CA GLN A 433 -8.86 -1.74 14.80
C GLN A 433 -10.30 -2.03 15.27
N GLY A 434 -11.30 -1.35 14.69
CA GLY A 434 -12.72 -1.40 15.05
C GLY A 434 -13.13 -0.43 16.16
N LYS A 435 -12.22 0.46 16.59
CA LYS A 435 -12.49 1.51 17.59
C LYS A 435 -12.62 2.86 16.93
N ARG A 436 -13.46 3.73 17.51
CA ARG A 436 -13.69 5.09 17.00
C ARG A 436 -12.55 6.02 17.39
N VAL A 437 -12.11 6.83 16.43
CA VAL A 437 -11.15 7.92 16.64
C VAL A 437 -11.89 9.17 17.17
N HIS A 438 -11.34 9.84 18.18
CA HIS A 438 -11.97 11.00 18.82
C HIS A 438 -11.90 12.27 17.98
N GLU A 439 -10.76 12.54 17.34
CA GLU A 439 -10.51 13.78 16.60
C GLU A 439 -10.08 13.50 15.14
N PRO A 440 -10.98 12.93 14.32
CA PRO A 440 -10.63 12.52 12.96
C PRO A 440 -10.24 13.71 12.05
N LYS A 441 -10.72 14.93 12.34
CA LYS A 441 -10.30 16.15 11.64
C LYS A 441 -8.86 16.57 11.98
N ALA A 442 -8.37 16.29 13.18
CA ALA A 442 -6.99 16.59 13.54
C ALA A 442 -6.02 15.69 12.76
N VAL A 443 -6.37 14.40 12.63
CA VAL A 443 -5.65 13.43 11.78
C VAL A 443 -5.60 13.88 10.32
N LEU A 444 -6.72 14.35 9.77
CA LEU A 444 -6.76 14.89 8.42
C LEU A 444 -5.84 16.11 8.26
N ARG A 445 -5.91 17.08 9.17
CA ARG A 445 -5.03 18.27 9.15
C ARG A 445 -3.56 17.92 9.26
N GLU A 446 -3.20 16.90 10.05
CA GLU A 446 -1.82 16.44 10.18
C GLU A 446 -1.31 15.90 8.84
N VAL A 447 -2.11 15.06 8.17
CA VAL A 447 -1.80 14.51 6.84
C VAL A 447 -1.72 15.63 5.79
N GLU A 448 -2.70 16.54 5.76
CA GLU A 448 -2.73 17.69 4.84
C GLU A 448 -1.52 18.61 5.05
N ALA A 449 -1.19 18.94 6.30
CA ALA A 449 -0.06 19.80 6.61
C ALA A 449 1.28 19.15 6.23
N ARG A 450 1.43 17.84 6.42
CA ARG A 450 2.62 17.09 5.99
C ARG A 450 2.78 17.10 4.48
N VAL A 451 1.70 16.80 3.75
CA VAL A 451 1.69 16.84 2.28
C VAL A 451 1.96 18.27 1.80
N GLY A 452 1.36 19.28 2.43
CA GLY A 452 1.54 20.69 2.08
C GLY A 452 2.97 21.21 2.29
N ARG A 453 3.70 20.69 3.28
CA ARG A 453 5.13 21.02 3.50
C ARG A 453 6.09 20.26 2.58
N GLY A 454 5.60 19.29 1.80
CA GLY A 454 6.46 18.43 0.98
C GLY A 454 7.41 17.55 1.80
N GLU A 455 7.14 17.37 3.09
CA GLU A 455 7.96 16.53 3.97
C GLU A 455 7.81 15.07 3.57
N VAL A 456 8.94 14.42 3.31
CA VAL A 456 9.01 12.97 3.14
C VAL A 456 9.69 12.42 4.37
N ILE A 457 8.94 11.66 5.18
CA ILE A 457 9.53 10.96 6.32
C ILE A 457 10.37 9.81 5.79
N LEU A 458 11.68 10.00 5.83
CA LEU A 458 12.66 8.95 5.60
C LEU A 458 12.87 8.18 6.90
N ALA A 459 13.16 6.90 6.75
CA ALA A 459 13.59 6.05 7.84
C ALA A 459 14.97 5.50 7.51
N SER A 460 15.79 5.27 8.54
CA SER A 460 17.13 4.73 8.37
C SER A 460 17.12 3.21 8.47
N CYS A 461 17.91 2.57 7.62
CA CYS A 461 18.19 1.15 7.80
C CYS A 461 19.02 0.93 9.07
N ALA A 462 18.59 0.03 9.96
CA ALA A 462 19.30 -0.26 11.19
C ALA A 462 20.64 -1.01 11.00
N LEU A 463 20.99 -1.42 9.77
CA LEU A 463 22.27 -2.07 9.46
C LEU A 463 23.26 -1.13 8.73
N CYS A 464 22.85 -0.51 7.62
CA CYS A 464 23.73 0.39 6.87
C CYS A 464 23.59 1.87 7.21
N PHE A 465 22.58 2.25 8.01
CA PHE A 465 22.27 3.64 8.39
C PHE A 465 21.91 4.57 7.23
N GLU A 466 21.72 4.05 6.02
CA GLU A 466 21.23 4.84 4.89
C GLU A 466 19.75 5.24 5.08
N GLU A 467 19.46 6.50 4.77
CA GLU A 467 18.10 7.05 4.80
C GLU A 467 17.34 6.70 3.52
N MET A 468 16.12 6.18 3.68
CA MET A 468 15.28 5.80 2.56
C MET A 468 13.79 5.82 2.94
N PRO A 469 12.88 5.80 1.95
CA PRO A 469 11.46 5.68 2.22
C PRO A 469 11.14 4.43 3.05
N GLN A 470 10.27 4.55 4.04
CA GLN A 470 9.88 3.45 4.93
C GLN A 470 9.34 2.22 4.17
N SER A 471 8.74 2.40 2.99
CA SER A 471 8.27 1.32 2.12
C SER A 471 9.38 0.42 1.57
N LYS A 472 10.64 0.89 1.57
CA LYS A 472 11.83 0.09 1.20
C LYS A 472 12.41 -0.67 2.39
N LEU A 473 12.00 -0.35 3.61
CA LEU A 473 12.46 -1.01 4.81
C LEU A 473 11.52 -2.16 5.19
N MET A 474 12.10 -3.18 5.82
CA MET A 474 11.39 -4.39 6.20
C MET A 474 11.75 -4.79 7.64
N PRO A 475 10.85 -5.48 8.36
CA PRO A 475 11.17 -6.00 9.69
C PRO A 475 12.35 -6.96 9.63
N ALA A 476 13.35 -6.75 10.50
CA ALA A 476 14.60 -7.50 10.47
C ALA A 476 14.42 -9.03 10.60
N CYS A 477 13.41 -9.49 11.34
CA CYS A 477 13.17 -10.93 11.55
C CYS A 477 11.70 -11.36 11.53
N GLY A 478 10.76 -10.40 11.46
CA GLY A 478 9.31 -10.65 11.44
C GLY A 478 8.69 -11.15 12.75
N ARG A 479 9.46 -11.24 13.86
CA ARG A 479 8.93 -11.64 15.17
C ARG A 479 8.29 -10.44 15.88
N SER A 480 7.23 -10.70 16.65
CA SER A 480 6.66 -9.69 17.55
C SER A 480 7.71 -9.23 18.58
N GLY A 481 7.76 -7.92 18.83
CA GLY A 481 8.71 -7.28 19.73
C GLY A 481 10.10 -7.00 19.14
N CYS A 482 10.33 -7.24 17.85
CA CYS A 482 11.52 -6.71 17.16
C CYS A 482 11.08 -5.54 16.27
N ALA A 483 11.32 -4.31 16.73
CA ALA A 483 10.93 -3.08 16.03
C ALA A 483 11.95 -2.65 14.95
N GLN A 484 13.02 -3.42 14.75
CA GLN A 484 14.13 -3.02 13.87
C GLN A 484 13.76 -3.19 12.39
N LEU A 485 14.02 -2.13 11.62
CA LEU A 485 13.75 -2.02 10.19
C LEU A 485 15.06 -1.99 9.40
N VAL A 486 15.11 -2.77 8.32
CA VAL A 486 16.32 -2.97 7.51
C VAL A 486 15.92 -3.03 6.04
N ASP A 487 16.76 -2.49 5.16
CA ASP A 487 16.55 -2.58 3.71
C ASP A 487 16.74 -4.02 3.18
N GLU A 488 16.29 -4.24 1.95
CA GLU A 488 16.35 -5.55 1.30
C GLU A 488 17.78 -6.03 1.00
N ALA A 489 18.70 -5.14 0.63
CA ALA A 489 20.07 -5.51 0.32
C ALA A 489 20.81 -6.00 1.57
N CYS A 490 20.72 -5.26 2.69
CA CYS A 490 21.33 -5.65 3.95
C CYS A 490 20.77 -6.96 4.50
N LEU A 491 19.45 -7.20 4.40
CA LEU A 491 18.85 -8.47 4.82
C LEU A 491 19.26 -9.64 3.93
N ARG A 492 19.38 -9.41 2.62
CA ARG A 492 19.89 -10.40 1.68
C ARG A 492 21.34 -10.75 2.00
N GLU A 493 22.18 -9.76 2.26
CA GLU A 493 23.57 -9.99 2.64
C GLU A 493 23.68 -10.78 3.95
N TRP A 494 22.92 -10.39 4.99
CA TRP A 494 22.94 -11.06 6.29
C TRP A 494 22.48 -12.53 6.21
N TYR A 495 21.27 -12.77 5.69
CA TYR A 495 20.67 -14.11 5.70
C TYR A 495 21.14 -15.02 4.57
N ALA A 496 21.55 -14.48 3.40
CA ALA A 496 21.99 -15.29 2.26
C ALA A 496 23.50 -15.64 2.28
N SER A 497 24.22 -15.20 3.31
CA SER A 497 25.64 -15.50 3.48
C SER A 497 25.93 -17.00 3.64
N ASN A 498 25.07 -17.74 4.34
CA ASN A 498 25.20 -19.20 4.44
C ASN A 498 24.77 -19.88 3.13
N ARG A 499 25.65 -20.73 2.59
CA ARG A 499 25.44 -21.43 1.32
C ARG A 499 25.78 -22.93 1.45
N PRO A 500 25.15 -23.80 0.63
CA PRO A 500 25.53 -25.21 0.54
C PRO A 500 27.02 -25.39 0.23
N GLY A 501 27.64 -26.42 0.80
CA GLY A 501 29.05 -26.74 0.62
C GLY A 501 30.03 -25.87 1.42
N ARG A 502 29.53 -24.92 2.23
CA ARG A 502 30.36 -23.99 3.01
C ARG A 502 30.22 -24.20 4.51
N LEU A 503 31.16 -23.63 5.27
CA LEU A 503 31.06 -23.54 6.72
C LEU A 503 29.85 -22.70 7.13
N LEU A 504 29.09 -23.16 8.11
CA LEU A 504 27.89 -22.49 8.61
C LEU A 504 28.25 -21.44 9.66
N ASN A 505 27.89 -20.19 9.38
CA ASN A 505 27.88 -19.14 10.37
C ASN A 505 26.53 -19.15 11.12
N MET A 506 26.55 -19.68 12.34
CA MET A 506 25.35 -19.81 13.18
C MET A 506 24.68 -18.47 13.52
N ALA A 507 25.44 -17.37 13.60
CA ALA A 507 24.89 -16.06 13.92
C ALA A 507 23.93 -15.55 12.84
N GLN A 508 24.19 -15.91 11.57
CA GLN A 508 23.38 -15.51 10.43
C GLN A 508 22.06 -16.29 10.30
N PHE A 509 21.82 -17.31 11.12
CA PHE A 509 20.51 -17.95 11.27
C PHE A 509 19.66 -17.31 12.38
N THR A 510 20.17 -16.25 13.00
CA THR A 510 19.46 -15.46 13.99
C THR A 510 19.35 -14.01 13.54
N CYS A 511 18.36 -13.30 14.09
CA CYS A 511 18.25 -11.86 13.88
C CYS A 511 19.49 -11.14 14.41
N CYS A 512 20.10 -10.26 13.61
CA CYS A 512 21.24 -9.43 14.00
C CYS A 512 20.98 -8.58 15.25
N PHE A 513 19.73 -8.20 15.50
CA PHE A 513 19.34 -7.38 16.65
C PHE A 513 18.85 -8.23 17.84
N CYS A 514 17.71 -8.91 17.69
CA CYS A 514 17.07 -9.58 18.84
C CYS A 514 17.59 -11.01 19.09
N ARG A 515 18.52 -11.52 18.27
CA ARG A 515 19.14 -12.87 18.36
C ARG A 515 18.17 -14.06 18.36
N ARG A 516 16.87 -13.80 18.19
CA ARG A 516 15.84 -14.83 18.01
C ARG A 516 15.88 -15.38 16.59
N LYS A 517 15.43 -16.63 16.44
CA LYS A 517 15.21 -17.24 15.12
C LYS A 517 14.17 -16.42 14.34
N PRO A 518 14.50 -15.93 13.13
CA PRO A 518 13.56 -15.23 12.28
C PRO A 518 12.33 -16.09 11.96
N THR A 519 11.28 -15.45 11.46
CA THR A 519 10.11 -16.19 10.97
C THR A 519 10.46 -16.99 9.73
N LEU A 520 9.75 -18.10 9.49
CA LEU A 520 9.94 -18.90 8.29
C LEU A 520 9.77 -18.05 7.02
N LYS A 521 8.77 -17.15 6.99
CA LYS A 521 8.55 -16.21 5.89
C LYS A 521 9.79 -15.35 5.58
N THR A 522 10.48 -14.83 6.62
CA THR A 522 11.71 -14.06 6.44
C THR A 522 12.83 -14.94 5.88
N MET A 523 13.07 -16.12 6.46
CA MET A 523 14.12 -17.02 5.99
C MET A 523 13.88 -17.49 4.57
N THR A 524 12.67 -17.94 4.24
CA THR A 524 12.32 -18.41 2.89
C THR A 524 12.47 -17.30 1.85
N ARG A 525 12.24 -16.02 2.21
CA ARG A 525 12.43 -14.89 1.28
C ARG A 525 13.90 -14.63 0.94
N PHE A 526 14.80 -14.64 1.94
CA PHE A 526 16.20 -14.23 1.74
C PHE A 526 17.16 -15.40 1.55
N ASN A 527 16.86 -16.57 2.13
CA ASN A 527 17.65 -17.78 1.96
C ASN A 527 16.73 -19.03 2.01
N PRO A 528 16.03 -19.34 0.89
CA PRO A 528 15.13 -20.49 0.80
C PRO A 528 15.81 -21.81 1.16
N SER A 529 17.04 -22.01 0.70
CA SER A 529 17.80 -23.23 0.95
C SER A 529 18.10 -23.40 2.44
N ALA A 530 18.43 -22.31 3.14
CA ALA A 530 18.71 -22.35 4.58
C ALA A 530 17.45 -22.59 5.42
N ALA A 531 16.27 -22.19 4.91
CA ALA A 531 15.00 -22.50 5.55
C ALA A 531 14.70 -24.01 5.59
N THR A 532 15.27 -24.78 4.66
CA THR A 532 15.12 -26.24 4.57
C THR A 532 16.29 -27.04 5.13
N LEU A 533 17.32 -26.36 5.66
CA LEU A 533 18.52 -26.99 6.21
C LEU A 533 18.18 -27.91 7.39
N GLY A 534 18.39 -29.22 7.23
CA GLY A 534 18.20 -30.20 8.28
C GLY A 534 19.36 -30.19 9.29
N GLY A 535 19.10 -30.71 10.50
CA GLY A 535 20.09 -30.75 11.58
C GLY A 535 20.45 -29.39 12.21
N MET A 536 19.84 -28.29 11.76
CA MET A 536 20.18 -26.93 12.20
C MET A 536 20.01 -26.72 13.71
N GLN A 537 18.95 -27.25 14.32
CA GLN A 537 18.71 -27.05 15.75
C GLN A 537 19.81 -27.68 16.61
N ALA A 538 20.18 -28.93 16.31
CA ALA A 538 21.28 -29.61 16.98
C ALA A 538 22.60 -28.86 16.78
N ALA A 539 22.83 -28.32 15.57
CA ALA A 539 24.03 -27.54 15.26
C ALA A 539 24.11 -26.20 16.02
N MET A 540 22.98 -25.55 16.33
CA MET A 540 22.95 -24.33 17.14
C MET A 540 23.19 -24.58 18.62
N GLU A 541 22.78 -25.75 19.12
CA GLU A 541 22.92 -26.15 20.53
C GLU A 541 24.34 -26.66 20.82
N ASP A 542 24.98 -27.35 19.87
CA ASP A 542 26.33 -27.89 20.03
C ASP A 542 27.42 -26.86 19.72
N ARG A 543 27.86 -26.16 20.78
CA ARG A 543 28.92 -25.14 20.66
C ARG A 543 30.33 -25.72 20.54
N ARG A 544 30.50 -27.05 20.69
CA ARG A 544 31.82 -27.71 20.65
C ARG A 544 32.35 -27.92 19.25
N PHE A 545 31.49 -27.90 18.23
CA PHE A 545 31.91 -28.15 16.85
C PHE A 545 31.58 -26.97 15.95
N LEU A 546 32.39 -26.82 14.91
CA LEU A 546 32.07 -26.08 13.71
C LEU A 546 31.31 -27.02 12.76
N TYR A 547 30.27 -26.48 12.14
CA TYR A 547 29.40 -27.21 11.24
C TYR A 547 29.52 -26.66 9.82
N ALA A 548 29.33 -27.53 8.83
CA ALA A 548 29.22 -27.15 7.43
C ALA A 548 27.93 -27.72 6.82
N TRP A 549 27.53 -27.13 5.70
CA TRP A 549 26.34 -27.52 4.96
C TRP A 549 26.70 -28.57 3.90
N CYS A 550 26.22 -29.79 4.07
CA CYS A 550 26.45 -30.87 3.09
C CYS A 550 25.72 -30.60 1.76
N LEU A 551 26.43 -30.73 0.63
CA LEU A 551 25.84 -30.59 -0.71
C LEU A 551 24.82 -31.70 -1.05
N ASP A 552 25.03 -32.92 -0.54
CA ASP A 552 24.24 -34.08 -0.95
C ASP A 552 22.99 -34.28 -0.09
N CYS A 553 23.14 -34.37 1.24
CA CYS A 553 21.99 -34.56 2.13
C CYS A 553 21.29 -33.25 2.52
N GLY A 554 21.94 -32.09 2.32
CA GLY A 554 21.39 -30.79 2.69
C GLY A 554 21.30 -30.53 4.20
N ASP A 555 22.00 -31.32 5.03
CA ASP A 555 22.04 -31.16 6.49
C ASP A 555 23.27 -30.40 6.97
N ALA A 556 23.15 -29.79 8.15
CA ALA A 556 24.26 -29.27 8.94
C ALA A 556 25.02 -30.41 9.63
N LYS A 557 26.31 -30.58 9.33
CA LYS A 557 27.13 -31.70 9.82
C LYS A 557 28.43 -31.25 10.49
N ARG A 558 28.89 -32.09 11.43
CA ARG A 558 30.22 -32.12 12.09
C ARG A 558 31.36 -31.76 11.12
N VAL A 559 32.21 -30.77 11.39
CA VAL A 559 33.51 -30.65 10.69
C VAL A 559 34.68 -30.61 11.66
N TYR A 560 34.88 -29.48 12.32
CA TYR A 560 36.02 -29.28 13.22
C TYR A 560 35.53 -29.16 14.64
N GLU A 561 36.23 -29.74 15.59
CA GLU A 561 36.02 -29.39 16.99
C GLU A 561 36.58 -27.99 17.25
N ARG A 562 35.85 -27.18 18.03
CA ARG A 562 36.27 -25.87 18.51
C ARG A 562 37.23 -26.08 19.67
N VAL A 563 38.39 -26.60 19.35
CA VAL A 563 39.55 -26.59 20.24
C VAL A 563 40.28 -25.26 20.01
N CYS A 564 40.94 -24.71 21.03
CA CYS A 564 41.81 -23.55 20.84
C CYS A 564 42.96 -23.94 19.90
N CYS A 565 42.84 -23.66 18.60
CA CYS A 565 43.90 -23.92 17.64
C CYS A 565 44.99 -22.85 17.77
N ASN A 566 46.23 -23.32 17.88
CA ASN A 566 47.46 -22.54 17.72
C ASN A 566 47.44 -21.84 16.35
N GLU A 567 47.86 -20.57 16.29
CA GLU A 567 48.16 -19.62 15.19
C GLU A 567 47.60 -19.80 13.75
N GLU A 568 47.37 -21.01 13.27
CA GLU A 568 46.76 -21.35 11.98
C GLU A 568 45.22 -21.46 12.13
N GLY A 569 44.49 -20.44 11.66
CA GLY A 569 43.03 -20.40 11.71
C GLY A 569 42.32 -21.54 10.96
N VAL A 570 40.98 -21.58 11.03
CA VAL A 570 40.17 -22.60 10.37
C VAL A 570 40.29 -22.47 8.84
N PRO A 571 40.69 -23.52 8.09
CA PRO A 571 40.82 -23.44 6.65
C PRO A 571 39.44 -23.27 5.96
N PRO A 572 39.38 -22.54 4.83
CA PRO A 572 38.14 -22.31 4.13
C PRO A 572 37.60 -23.62 3.54
N ILE A 573 36.37 -23.97 3.92
CA ILE A 573 35.68 -25.14 3.37
C ILE A 573 34.93 -24.72 2.09
N VAL A 574 35.16 -25.48 1.03
CA VAL A 574 34.48 -25.39 -0.27
C VAL A 574 33.94 -26.78 -0.61
N ASP A 575 32.75 -26.86 -1.20
CA ASP A 575 32.13 -28.09 -1.69
C ASP A 575 32.07 -29.23 -0.65
N PHE A 576 31.73 -28.89 0.59
CA PHE A 576 31.60 -29.86 1.66
C PHE A 576 30.54 -30.93 1.40
N CYS A 577 30.96 -32.18 1.51
CA CYS A 577 30.09 -33.35 1.59
C CYS A 577 30.39 -34.09 2.91
N CYS A 578 29.38 -34.56 3.64
CA CYS A 578 29.61 -35.27 4.89
C CYS A 578 30.15 -36.69 4.65
N GLU A 579 30.72 -37.30 5.70
CA GLU A 579 31.26 -38.67 5.61
C GLU A 579 30.19 -39.69 5.21
N ASP A 580 28.97 -39.54 5.75
CA ASP A 580 27.82 -40.40 5.39
C ASP A 580 27.51 -40.38 3.89
N CYS A 581 27.69 -39.23 3.24
CA CYS A 581 27.41 -39.05 1.81
C CYS A 581 28.62 -39.37 0.93
N ARG A 582 29.85 -39.28 1.47
CA ARG A 582 31.07 -39.73 0.79
C ARG A 582 31.25 -41.24 0.82
N ALA A 583 30.65 -41.93 1.79
CA ALA A 583 30.75 -43.38 1.90
C ALA A 583 30.10 -44.07 0.68
N PRO A 584 30.76 -45.07 0.06
CA PRO A 584 30.12 -45.87 -0.97
C PRO A 584 28.88 -46.56 -0.40
N PRO A 585 27.80 -46.73 -1.19
CA PRO A 585 26.60 -47.41 -0.72
C PRO A 585 26.99 -48.78 -0.16
N PRO A 586 26.43 -49.19 1.00
CA PRO A 586 26.73 -50.50 1.56
C PRO A 586 26.45 -51.56 0.48
N PRO A 587 27.34 -52.58 0.32
CA PRO A 587 27.10 -53.62 -0.67
C PRO A 587 25.71 -54.23 -0.42
N PRO A 588 24.94 -54.50 -1.48
CA PRO A 588 23.59 -55.01 -1.33
C PRO A 588 23.64 -56.27 -0.48
N VAL A 589 22.95 -56.24 0.66
CA VAL A 589 22.79 -57.41 1.52
C VAL A 589 22.03 -58.44 0.70
N VAL A 590 22.76 -59.40 0.12
CA VAL A 590 22.19 -60.53 -0.59
C VAL A 590 21.45 -61.37 0.46
N ARG A 591 20.17 -61.07 0.66
CA ARG A 591 19.27 -61.94 1.40
C ARG A 591 19.22 -63.26 0.65
N ARG A 592 19.86 -64.29 1.21
CA ARG A 592 19.77 -65.67 0.72
C ARG A 592 18.30 -66.08 0.81
N ARG A 593 17.59 -66.01 -0.33
CA ARG A 593 16.21 -66.49 -0.47
C ARG A 593 16.23 -68.01 -0.39
N GLU A 594 15.59 -68.57 0.64
CA GLU A 594 15.10 -69.94 0.56
C GLU A 594 13.99 -70.03 -0.50
N ARG A 595 13.97 -71.19 -1.16
CA ARG A 595 13.21 -71.51 -2.37
C ARG A 595 11.72 -71.24 -2.18
N ASN A 596 11.15 -70.43 -3.06
CA ASN A 596 10.06 -70.86 -3.93
C ASN A 596 10.05 -69.99 -5.18
N GLY A 597 10.15 -70.65 -6.32
CA GLY A 597 10.46 -70.05 -7.61
C GLY A 597 9.34 -69.16 -8.13
N ASN A 598 9.71 -67.94 -8.48
CA ASN A 598 9.30 -67.32 -9.73
C ASN A 598 10.42 -66.37 -10.15
N VAL A 599 11.03 -66.68 -11.30
CA VAL A 599 12.10 -65.89 -11.91
C VAL A 599 11.44 -64.82 -12.79
N VAL A 600 11.84 -63.56 -12.61
CA VAL A 600 11.69 -62.52 -13.65
C VAL A 600 13.03 -61.78 -13.78
N PRO A 601 13.53 -61.49 -15.00
CA PRO A 601 14.93 -61.18 -15.23
C PRO A 601 15.35 -59.76 -14.83
N LEU A 602 16.63 -59.67 -14.50
CA LEU A 602 17.47 -58.51 -14.20
C LEU A 602 17.60 -57.57 -15.42
N HIS A 603 16.78 -56.50 -15.52
CA HIS A 603 17.11 -55.39 -16.44
C HIS A 603 16.53 -53.99 -16.12
N THR A 604 16.30 -53.63 -14.85
CA THR A 604 15.76 -52.28 -14.53
C THR A 604 16.43 -51.55 -13.37
N ALA A 605 17.70 -51.84 -13.07
CA ALA A 605 18.44 -51.21 -11.96
C ALA A 605 19.47 -50.14 -12.39
N ILE A 606 19.34 -49.53 -13.58
CA ILE A 606 20.20 -48.40 -14.02
C ILE A 606 19.35 -47.19 -14.49
N ARG A 607 18.18 -46.94 -13.86
CA ARG A 607 17.38 -45.74 -14.19
C ARG A 607 16.99 -44.85 -13.01
N ASP A 608 17.44 -45.17 -11.80
CA ASP A 608 17.03 -44.44 -10.59
C ASP A 608 18.07 -43.45 -10.03
N ALA A 609 19.16 -43.18 -10.77
CA ALA A 609 20.19 -42.21 -10.35
C ALA A 609 20.01 -40.78 -10.93
N ALA A 610 18.91 -40.46 -11.62
CA ALA A 610 18.77 -39.18 -12.35
C ALA A 610 17.46 -38.41 -12.12
N LYS A 611 16.80 -38.54 -10.97
CA LYS A 611 15.64 -37.70 -10.61
C LYS A 611 15.63 -37.26 -9.15
N PHE A 612 16.68 -36.57 -8.70
CA PHE A 612 16.53 -35.61 -7.60
C PHE A 612 15.93 -34.31 -8.17
N ARG A 613 14.63 -34.36 -8.45
CA ARG A 613 13.85 -33.21 -8.90
C ARG A 613 13.71 -32.24 -7.72
N LEU A 614 14.02 -30.96 -7.94
CA LEU A 614 13.59 -29.85 -7.10
C LEU A 614 12.15 -30.09 -6.62
N LYS A 615 11.90 -30.06 -5.31
CA LYS A 615 10.56 -30.08 -4.74
C LYS A 615 9.81 -28.80 -5.18
N THR A 616 9.16 -28.87 -6.34
CA THR A 616 8.01 -28.03 -6.65
C THR A 616 6.85 -28.50 -5.78
N HIS A 617 6.05 -27.57 -5.24
CA HIS A 617 4.92 -27.82 -4.35
C HIS A 617 3.73 -28.50 -5.07
N SER A 618 3.97 -29.58 -5.82
CA SER A 618 2.96 -30.29 -6.58
C SER A 618 3.18 -31.81 -6.51
N VAL A 619 2.14 -32.52 -6.11
CA VAL A 619 2.14 -33.97 -5.89
C VAL A 619 1.20 -34.63 -6.89
N LYS A 620 1.69 -35.65 -7.59
CA LYS A 620 0.88 -36.40 -8.56
C LYS A 620 -0.02 -37.39 -7.83
N CYS A 621 -1.29 -37.50 -8.25
CA CYS A 621 -2.22 -38.51 -7.74
C CYS A 621 -1.62 -39.92 -7.89
N PRO A 622 -1.62 -40.74 -6.82
CA PRO A 622 -1.05 -42.09 -6.85
C PRO A 622 -1.89 -43.09 -7.65
N ASN A 623 -3.11 -42.72 -8.07
CA ASN A 623 -3.91 -43.55 -8.97
C ASN A 623 -3.30 -43.53 -10.39
N PRO A 624 -2.80 -44.67 -10.91
CA PRO A 624 -2.14 -44.74 -12.21
C PRO A 624 -3.03 -44.31 -13.38
N ALA A 625 -4.35 -44.49 -13.27
CA ALA A 625 -5.32 -44.12 -14.29
C ALA A 625 -5.65 -42.61 -14.32
N CYS A 626 -5.38 -41.88 -13.23
CA CYS A 626 -5.72 -40.46 -13.11
C CYS A 626 -4.50 -39.56 -13.35
N GLY A 627 -3.42 -39.79 -12.59
CA GLY A 627 -2.17 -39.05 -12.74
C GLY A 627 -2.25 -37.52 -12.62
N TYR A 628 -3.34 -36.96 -12.08
CA TYR A 628 -3.53 -35.53 -11.94
C TYR A 628 -2.50 -34.90 -11.00
N ILE A 629 -1.97 -33.74 -11.37
CA ILE A 629 -0.99 -33.01 -10.55
C ILE A 629 -1.76 -32.09 -9.62
N ILE A 630 -1.52 -32.21 -8.32
CA ILE A 630 -2.24 -31.47 -7.29
C ILE A 630 -1.25 -30.56 -6.57
N GLU A 631 -1.50 -29.26 -6.63
CA GLU A 631 -0.81 -28.23 -5.87
C GLU A 631 -1.64 -27.84 -4.65
N LYS A 632 -0.97 -27.57 -3.52
CA LYS A 632 -1.63 -27.27 -2.25
C LYS A 632 -1.18 -25.91 -1.74
N GLU A 633 -2.12 -24.99 -1.58
CA GLU A 633 -1.86 -23.65 -1.04
C GLU A 633 -1.87 -23.59 0.50
N SER A 634 -2.72 -24.38 1.18
CA SER A 634 -2.74 -24.52 2.65
C SER A 634 -3.62 -25.71 3.11
N GLY A 635 -3.56 -26.10 4.40
CA GLY A 635 -4.51 -27.06 5.02
C GLY A 635 -3.92 -28.42 5.47
N CYS A 636 -4.79 -29.43 5.65
CA CYS A 636 -4.45 -30.79 6.08
C CYS A 636 -3.67 -31.55 4.99
N ASN A 637 -2.78 -32.48 5.37
CA ASN A 637 -2.04 -33.34 4.43
C ASN A 637 -2.89 -34.46 3.83
N HIS A 638 -4.13 -34.64 4.28
CA HIS A 638 -5.10 -35.51 3.61
C HIS A 638 -5.69 -34.79 2.39
N VAL A 639 -5.39 -35.30 1.20
CA VAL A 639 -5.91 -34.79 -0.08
C VAL A 639 -6.76 -35.85 -0.76
N VAL A 640 -7.92 -35.44 -1.26
CA VAL A 640 -8.81 -36.28 -2.08
C VAL A 640 -8.70 -35.79 -3.52
N CYS A 641 -8.21 -36.65 -4.41
CA CYS A 641 -8.15 -36.34 -5.82
C CYS A 641 -9.56 -36.32 -6.43
N VAL A 642 -9.74 -35.63 -7.56
CA VAL A 642 -10.98 -35.66 -8.36
C VAL A 642 -11.40 -37.07 -8.79
N CYS A 643 -10.46 -38.03 -8.85
CA CYS A 643 -10.78 -39.44 -9.10
C CYS A 643 -11.25 -40.22 -7.85
N GLY A 644 -11.47 -39.54 -6.72
CA GLY A 644 -11.90 -40.14 -5.45
C GLY A 644 -10.79 -40.79 -4.62
N THR A 645 -9.54 -40.77 -5.08
CA THR A 645 -8.41 -41.38 -4.35
C THR A 645 -7.96 -40.47 -3.20
N HIS A 646 -7.97 -41.00 -1.98
CA HIS A 646 -7.43 -40.36 -0.80
C HIS A 646 -5.92 -40.63 -0.71
N PHE A 647 -5.10 -39.60 -0.57
CA PHE A 647 -3.65 -39.75 -0.45
C PHE A 647 -3.02 -38.68 0.44
N CYS A 648 -1.86 -39.01 1.02
CA CYS A 648 -1.13 -38.10 1.89
C CYS A 648 -0.24 -37.19 1.05
N TYR A 649 -0.44 -35.87 1.12
CA TYR A 649 0.34 -34.89 0.37
C TYR A 649 1.82 -34.85 0.79
N ALA A 650 2.14 -35.19 2.04
CA ALA A 650 3.52 -35.16 2.54
C ALA A 650 4.40 -36.28 1.94
N CYS A 651 3.81 -37.44 1.63
CA CYS A 651 4.55 -38.61 1.13
C CYS A 651 4.09 -39.13 -0.23
N GLY A 652 2.98 -38.62 -0.78
CA GLY A 652 2.41 -39.00 -2.08
C GLY A 652 1.69 -40.34 -2.13
N ASN A 653 1.58 -41.06 -1.00
CA ASN A 653 1.01 -42.41 -0.98
C ASN A 653 -0.53 -42.41 -0.84
N GLY A 654 -1.19 -43.30 -1.58
CA GLY A 654 -2.65 -43.50 -1.54
C GLY A 654 -3.07 -44.42 -0.39
N PHE A 655 -4.19 -44.10 0.25
CA PHE A 655 -4.74 -44.84 1.38
C PHE A 655 -6.27 -44.94 1.28
N ALA A 656 -6.86 -45.89 2.01
CA ALA A 656 -8.30 -45.86 2.25
C ALA A 656 -8.66 -44.68 3.17
N SER A 657 -9.85 -44.11 3.01
CA SER A 657 -10.32 -42.93 3.77
C SER A 657 -10.22 -43.10 5.30
N SER A 658 -10.42 -44.32 5.81
CA SER A 658 -10.32 -44.63 7.24
C SER A 658 -8.88 -44.75 7.76
N ALA A 659 -7.93 -45.15 6.91
CA ALA A 659 -6.55 -45.46 7.33
C ALA A 659 -5.58 -44.29 7.21
N ILE A 660 -5.95 -43.24 6.46
CA ILE A 660 -5.05 -42.12 6.16
C ILE A 660 -4.70 -41.28 7.39
N TYR A 661 -5.65 -41.09 8.32
CA TYR A 661 -5.41 -40.34 9.55
C TYR A 661 -4.46 -41.07 10.49
N GLU A 662 -4.58 -42.40 10.59
CA GLU A 662 -3.66 -43.23 11.37
C GLU A 662 -2.24 -43.17 10.81
N HIS A 663 -2.10 -43.24 9.48
CA HIS A 663 -0.82 -43.04 8.80
C HIS A 663 -0.21 -41.66 9.12
N MET A 664 -0.99 -40.58 9.01
CA MET A 664 -0.48 -39.23 9.29
C MET A 664 -0.02 -39.06 10.73
N THR A 665 -0.78 -39.57 11.70
CA THR A 665 -0.36 -39.55 13.12
C THR A 665 0.91 -40.35 13.34
N LYS A 666 0.99 -41.57 12.80
CA LYS A 666 2.14 -42.48 13.04
C LYS A 666 3.42 -42.07 12.29
N LYS A 667 3.31 -41.57 11.06
CA LYS A 667 4.48 -41.26 10.20
C LYS A 667 4.89 -39.80 10.20
N HIS A 668 3.96 -38.88 10.44
CA HIS A 668 4.23 -37.44 10.35
C HIS A 668 3.97 -36.68 11.66
N GLY A 669 3.37 -37.32 12.67
CA GLY A 669 3.12 -36.72 13.99
C GLY A 669 2.09 -35.59 14.01
N SER A 670 1.60 -35.16 12.84
CA SER A 670 0.57 -34.13 12.68
C SER A 670 -0.25 -34.37 11.41
N TRP A 671 -1.46 -33.79 11.37
CA TRP A 671 -2.33 -33.84 10.19
C TRP A 671 -2.19 -32.59 9.32
N TYR A 672 -1.57 -31.53 9.82
CA TYR A 672 -1.36 -30.27 9.10
C TYR A 672 0.05 -30.23 8.50
N GLY A 673 0.20 -29.58 7.34
CA GLY A 673 1.51 -29.41 6.69
C GLY A 673 2.45 -28.54 7.54
N ASN A 674 3.71 -28.97 7.66
CA ASN A 674 4.83 -28.12 8.10
C ASN A 674 5.37 -27.33 6.92
#